data_AF-A0A6J1QQD2-F1
#
_entry.id   AF-A0A6J1QQD2-F1
#
_cell.length_a   1.000
_cell.length_b   1.000
_cell.length_c   1.000
_cell.angle_alpha   90.00
_cell.angle_beta   90.00
_cell.angle_gamma   90.00
#
_symmetry.space_group_name_H-M   'P 1'
#
loop_
_entity.id
_entity.type
_entity.pdbx_description
1 polymer ?
#
loop_
_entity_poly.entity_id
_entity_poly.type
_entity_poly.pdbx_seq_one_letter_code
_entity_poly.pdbx_strand_id
1 'polypeptide(L)'
;MDDKKLQVDDDSQVYLAPFQKSVLHPAHVRIFLIPNHHVRRPSSWGTFLHPDDNSPVEHQFNDEKSSGSGNSSRASSAKSARTYNGSRNAPKSAELISSVYSNRDIICEPDKNGSLPGETPASVKRKLSRASAVYPSGTNLIAQDAFGPKLTAPTSPEINPSLPETPVSLDFAETTGDSLPPKETGIDPELLYFRDGQRRIDIVLVYQEENEGVMTELEARRREQRRVFQQNLLKEGLQLELEPKESSFDGKTYFLKLHIPWKIKVQYAEIMSLKLPTKRFRTIPMKTWDTDGTKEVSKFWARWARWSKWIHKIHTWDTSKYPEEPHFYDYIDSGDREERFIVKERDNAYTPAQRSLIVMQILLRARYDENHEKSGIRRLLADGTYVDCFPLHEGPYNKPMRNGEILDRYLLYLIWARPAQWYKKQPLWLIRRYFGEKIALYFAWLGFYTKCLYPPAVVGLLCFVYGLGSMEGEDNIPSKEICNSNIAGNITLCPLCDRACNYQKLGDSCIFSKLTYLFDNPATVFFAIFMSFWATTFLELWKRRQAVLVWEWDLQNAEYDEEPRPEFETSVKTFRINPVTKEKEPYLPAWSKAVRYLATGSIVFFMICVVLGAVLGTIVYRISLVAVFYGASGSFLKRHAKIFTSITAALINLVIIMILTRIYHRLARWMVNMENPRTQTEYEASYTFKIFLFEFVNFYSSLIYIAFFKGRFFVHPGDADARASEFYRIKTDVCDPAGCLSEVCIQLAIIMVGKQCFNNFVEILSPKLWNWWRKRTQVAATKNHDRRYTCWEKDYQLQDPGRLALFDEYLEMILQYGFVTLFVAAFPLAPLFALLNNIAEIRLDAYKMVKEARRPLAERVEDIGAWSGILRGVTYVAVVSNAFVIAYTSDFIPRSVYTFVYSPTEDLVGYIDSSLSEFNTSDYRDDMKSDIDGEHPETCQYRGYRNGPDHSNDPYGLSPQYWHVFAARLAFVVVFEHVVFALTGIMSYVIPAVPHSLTTQLQRERLIAQEEKYEKEIKGKEDEDDLLSVLREAGSIGRGSWARRFSKLSDALDTHADVRHSKRSDSSTVWQVP
;
A
#
# COMPACT_ATOMS: atom_id res chain seq x y z
N MET A 1 48.08 -35.32 47.96
CA MET A 1 48.37 -36.05 46.72
C MET A 1 47.08 -36.74 46.28
N ASP A 2 46.85 -36.72 44.98
CA ASP A 2 45.95 -37.59 44.21
C ASP A 2 44.42 -37.41 44.37
N ASP A 3 43.97 -36.37 43.65
CA ASP A 3 42.67 -36.14 42.98
C ASP A 3 42.05 -37.41 42.32
N LYS A 4 40.77 -37.53 41.89
CA LYS A 4 39.47 -36.79 41.88
C LYS A 4 38.44 -37.75 41.21
N LYS A 5 37.10 -37.66 41.28
CA LYS A 5 36.11 -36.82 41.98
C LYS A 5 34.76 -37.58 42.05
N LEU A 6 33.85 -37.18 42.95
CA LEU A 6 32.47 -37.68 43.07
C LEU A 6 31.44 -36.81 42.30
N GLN A 7 30.17 -37.20 42.33
CA GLN A 7 28.98 -36.48 41.83
C GLN A 7 27.90 -36.35 42.95
N VAL A 8 26.90 -35.48 42.72
CA VAL A 8 25.56 -35.33 43.39
C VAL A 8 25.41 -34.12 44.34
N ASP A 9 24.35 -33.32 44.06
CA ASP A 9 23.59 -32.26 44.78
C ASP A 9 24.37 -31.15 45.55
N ASP A 10 23.95 -29.87 45.66
CA ASP A 10 22.63 -29.35 46.07
C ASP A 10 22.52 -27.79 45.87
N ASP A 11 21.28 -27.29 45.90
CA ASP A 11 20.69 -25.98 46.30
C ASP A 11 21.36 -24.55 46.26
N SER A 12 20.48 -23.53 46.43
CA SER A 12 20.70 -22.06 46.70
C SER A 12 21.06 -21.12 45.52
N GLN A 13 20.24 -20.15 45.12
CA GLN A 13 19.89 -18.83 45.73
C GLN A 13 21.08 -17.89 46.01
N VAL A 14 21.14 -16.74 45.29
CA VAL A 14 22.08 -15.64 45.57
C VAL A 14 21.37 -14.27 45.64
N TYR A 15 21.19 -13.84 46.89
CA TYR A 15 21.24 -12.47 47.44
C TYR A 15 20.82 -11.24 46.61
N LEU A 16 19.84 -10.52 47.19
CA LEU A 16 19.48 -9.12 46.93
C LEU A 16 19.48 -8.34 48.26
N ALA A 17 19.60 -7.01 48.18
CA ALA A 17 19.44 -6.01 49.26
C ALA A 17 20.63 -5.85 50.26
N PRO A 18 20.68 -4.76 51.07
CA PRO A 18 20.18 -3.38 50.88
C PRO A 18 21.23 -2.30 51.23
N PHE A 19 20.98 -0.99 50.97
CA PHE A 19 21.42 0.09 51.88
C PHE A 19 20.56 1.37 51.75
N GLN A 20 20.58 2.23 52.78
CA GLN A 20 19.54 3.22 53.11
C GLN A 20 19.77 4.67 52.61
N LYS A 21 18.68 5.46 52.75
CA LYS A 21 18.51 6.91 52.54
C LYS A 21 19.56 7.80 53.23
N SER A 22 19.91 8.93 52.60
CA SER A 22 19.91 10.26 53.24
C SER A 22 20.00 11.45 52.26
N VAL A 23 18.98 12.32 52.30
CA VAL A 23 19.00 13.81 52.24
C VAL A 23 20.06 14.55 51.39
N LEU A 24 19.61 15.40 50.45
CA LEU A 24 20.31 16.64 50.07
C LEU A 24 19.38 17.68 49.41
N HIS A 25 19.40 18.92 49.92
CA HIS A 25 18.77 20.12 49.35
C HIS A 25 19.73 20.78 48.31
N PRO A 26 19.30 21.78 47.51
CA PRO A 26 19.98 22.15 46.27
C PRO A 26 21.11 23.17 46.47
N ALA A 27 22.23 22.97 45.76
CA ALA A 27 23.31 23.95 45.68
C ALA A 27 23.16 24.85 44.44
N HIS A 28 23.26 26.15 44.68
CA HIS A 28 23.19 27.24 43.69
C HIS A 28 24.09 27.03 42.45
N VAL A 29 23.55 27.35 41.27
CA VAL A 29 24.36 27.88 40.15
C VAL A 29 24.03 29.36 40.01
N ARG A 30 24.99 30.23 40.34
CA ARG A 30 24.94 31.67 40.11
C ARG A 30 25.43 31.97 38.69
N ILE A 31 24.62 32.64 37.87
CA ILE A 31 25.11 33.40 36.72
C ILE A 31 24.98 34.87 37.10
N PHE A 32 26.11 35.56 37.20
CA PHE A 32 26.16 37.01 37.50
C PHE A 32 26.00 37.85 36.22
N LEU A 33 25.70 39.13 36.44
CA LEU A 33 25.05 40.06 35.51
C LEU A 33 25.78 41.44 35.54
N ILE A 34 25.56 42.32 34.53
CA ILE A 34 25.74 43.81 34.57
C ILE A 34 27.22 44.33 34.48
N PRO A 35 27.59 45.59 34.04
CA PRO A 35 26.88 46.72 33.38
C PRO A 35 27.53 47.38 32.10
N ASN A 36 26.73 48.27 31.48
CA ASN A 36 27.01 49.49 30.68
C ASN A 36 28.35 50.27 30.86
N HIS A 37 28.85 50.97 29.80
CA HIS A 37 28.70 52.45 29.60
C HIS A 37 29.33 53.04 28.31
N HIS A 38 28.84 54.25 27.95
CA HIS A 38 29.19 55.20 26.86
C HIS A 38 30.69 55.50 26.56
N VAL A 39 31.01 55.94 25.32
CA VAL A 39 31.48 57.33 24.93
C VAL A 39 32.03 57.42 23.47
N ARG A 40 31.98 58.64 22.92
CA ARG A 40 32.19 59.19 21.55
C ARG A 40 33.55 58.95 20.82
N ARG A 41 33.47 58.87 19.47
CA ARG A 41 34.23 59.58 18.36
C ARG A 41 35.56 60.31 18.68
N PRO A 42 36.56 60.39 17.74
CA PRO A 42 36.38 61.15 16.46
C PRO A 42 37.27 60.83 15.20
N SER A 43 36.92 61.46 14.05
CA SER A 43 37.74 62.09 12.95
C SER A 43 39.13 61.55 12.51
N SER A 44 39.65 61.69 11.26
CA SER A 44 39.24 62.29 9.95
C SER A 44 40.31 62.01 8.86
N TRP A 45 40.21 62.63 7.66
CA TRP A 45 41.13 62.62 6.47
C TRP A 45 41.05 61.35 5.58
N GLY A 46 40.98 61.37 4.23
CA GLY A 46 41.05 62.43 3.21
C GLY A 46 42.29 62.28 2.30
N THR A 47 42.33 62.47 0.96
CA THR A 47 41.33 62.89 -0.08
C THR A 47 41.91 62.61 -1.50
N PHE A 48 41.09 62.73 -2.57
CA PHE A 48 41.42 62.84 -4.03
C PHE A 48 41.71 61.54 -4.82
N LEU A 49 41.28 61.37 -6.10
CA LEU A 49 40.73 62.30 -7.13
C LEU A 49 39.69 61.61 -8.07
N HIS A 50 38.85 62.43 -8.74
CA HIS A 50 37.88 62.12 -9.84
C HIS A 50 38.56 61.55 -11.12
N PRO A 51 37.86 61.12 -12.22
CA PRO A 51 36.45 61.37 -12.65
C PRO A 51 35.65 60.07 -12.97
N ASP A 52 34.44 59.97 -13.54
CA ASP A 52 33.16 60.76 -13.72
C ASP A 52 32.14 59.77 -14.39
N ASP A 53 30.80 59.92 -14.49
CA ASP A 53 29.74 60.83 -14.00
C ASP A 53 28.44 60.00 -13.75
N ASN A 54 27.42 60.55 -13.06
CA ASN A 54 26.07 59.97 -12.91
C ASN A 54 25.04 61.05 -12.46
N SER A 55 23.89 61.25 -13.12
CA SER A 55 22.86 62.19 -12.59
C SER A 55 21.40 62.02 -13.11
N PRO A 56 20.41 62.34 -12.25
CA PRO A 56 19.04 62.77 -12.61
C PRO A 56 18.62 64.11 -11.91
N VAL A 57 17.35 64.56 -12.13
CA VAL A 57 16.48 65.46 -11.28
C VAL A 57 16.11 66.90 -11.80
N GLU A 58 14.81 67.25 -11.66
CA GLU A 58 14.10 68.58 -11.61
C GLU A 58 13.98 69.52 -12.86
N HIS A 59 13.02 70.48 -12.99
CA HIS A 59 12.06 71.13 -12.04
C HIS A 59 10.72 71.65 -12.70
N GLN A 60 9.82 72.28 -11.93
CA GLN A 60 8.49 72.88 -12.32
C GLN A 60 8.54 74.39 -12.67
N PHE A 61 7.41 75.03 -13.09
CA PHE A 61 6.85 76.28 -12.47
C PHE A 61 5.46 76.75 -13.05
N ASN A 62 4.51 77.03 -12.13
CA ASN A 62 3.41 78.06 -11.99
C ASN A 62 2.30 78.46 -13.02
N ASP A 63 1.05 78.26 -12.56
CA ASP A 63 -0.05 79.22 -12.17
C ASP A 63 -0.90 80.16 -13.07
N GLU A 64 -2.18 80.22 -12.62
CA GLU A 64 -3.23 81.27 -12.66
C GLU A 64 -4.35 81.37 -13.75
N LYS A 65 -5.58 81.25 -13.22
CA LYS A 65 -6.84 81.99 -13.52
C LYS A 65 -7.80 81.61 -14.67
N SER A 66 -9.08 81.68 -14.28
CA SER A 66 -10.31 81.99 -15.03
C SER A 66 -11.29 80.86 -15.40
N SER A 67 -12.52 81.13 -14.98
CA SER A 67 -13.83 80.51 -15.23
C SER A 67 -14.23 80.24 -16.70
N GLY A 68 -15.06 79.22 -16.92
CA GLY A 68 -15.87 79.11 -18.15
C GLY A 68 -16.76 77.86 -18.19
N SER A 69 -18.08 78.05 -18.32
CA SER A 69 -19.09 76.99 -18.35
C SER A 69 -19.50 76.57 -19.77
N GLY A 70 -20.02 75.34 -19.91
CA GLY A 70 -20.71 74.83 -21.11
C GLY A 70 -19.97 73.69 -21.83
N ASN A 71 -20.59 72.58 -22.24
CA ASN A 71 -22.00 72.16 -22.15
C ASN A 71 -22.09 70.64 -21.93
N SER A 72 -22.93 70.21 -20.98
CA SER A 72 -23.40 68.82 -20.90
C SER A 72 -24.92 68.77 -20.76
N SER A 73 -25.64 68.53 -21.87
CA SER A 73 -27.07 68.24 -21.83
C SER A 73 -27.66 67.66 -23.13
N ARG A 74 -27.83 66.33 -23.13
CA ARG A 74 -29.06 65.62 -23.50
C ARG A 74 -28.84 64.15 -23.10
N ALA A 75 -29.50 63.55 -22.10
CA ALA A 75 -30.91 63.59 -21.73
C ALA A 75 -31.82 63.21 -22.91
N SER A 76 -32.76 62.25 -22.83
CA SER A 76 -33.16 61.32 -21.75
C SER A 76 -34.22 60.35 -22.33
N SER A 77 -34.91 59.56 -21.48
CA SER A 77 -36.18 58.84 -21.73
C SER A 77 -36.07 57.37 -22.19
N ALA A 78 -36.89 56.42 -21.71
CA ALA A 78 -37.69 56.31 -20.47
C ALA A 78 -38.12 54.84 -20.25
N LYS A 79 -38.67 54.54 -19.08
CA LYS A 79 -39.25 53.23 -18.73
C LYS A 79 -40.69 53.04 -19.26
N SER A 80 -41.09 51.77 -19.31
CA SER A 80 -42.42 51.24 -18.96
C SER A 80 -43.47 51.03 -20.07
N ALA A 81 -43.87 49.76 -20.23
CA ALA A 81 -45.22 49.31 -20.59
C ALA A 81 -45.48 47.93 -19.94
N ARG A 82 -46.75 47.49 -19.86
CA ARG A 82 -47.27 46.57 -18.82
C ARG A 82 -47.93 45.30 -19.38
N THR A 83 -47.71 44.15 -18.70
CA THR A 83 -48.61 42.98 -18.49
C THR A 83 -49.64 42.52 -19.58
N TYR A 84 -49.65 41.23 -19.93
CA TYR A 84 -50.63 40.22 -19.42
C TYR A 84 -50.34 38.75 -19.85
N ASN A 85 -51.04 37.78 -19.23
CA ASN A 85 -50.88 36.30 -19.30
C ASN A 85 -51.43 35.60 -20.58
N GLY A 86 -51.05 34.33 -20.85
CA GLY A 86 -51.75 33.54 -21.90
C GLY A 86 -51.38 32.07 -22.26
N SER A 87 -51.21 31.13 -21.31
CA SER A 87 -51.69 29.72 -21.40
C SER A 87 -51.51 28.80 -22.66
N ARG A 88 -50.75 27.69 -22.45
CA ARG A 88 -51.03 26.25 -22.77
C ARG A 88 -50.94 25.63 -24.19
N ASN A 89 -50.53 24.35 -24.14
CA ASN A 89 -50.85 23.15 -24.97
C ASN A 89 -49.88 22.69 -26.08
N ALA A 90 -49.43 21.44 -25.94
CA ALA A 90 -49.04 20.54 -27.03
C ALA A 90 -50.30 19.89 -27.67
N PRO A 91 -50.22 19.24 -28.85
CA PRO A 91 -49.88 17.80 -28.84
C PRO A 91 -49.21 17.19 -30.11
N LYS A 92 -48.58 16.03 -29.90
CA LYS A 92 -48.57 14.78 -30.70
C LYS A 92 -48.50 14.77 -32.26
N SER A 93 -47.46 14.05 -32.73
CA SER A 93 -47.44 12.88 -33.65
C SER A 93 -47.76 12.98 -35.16
N ALA A 94 -46.93 12.24 -35.93
CA ALA A 94 -47.20 11.61 -37.24
C ALA A 94 -47.39 12.56 -38.46
N GLU A 95 -47.08 12.19 -39.71
CA GLU A 95 -46.32 11.07 -40.32
C GLU A 95 -46.04 11.45 -41.80
N LEU A 96 -44.93 10.96 -42.39
CA LEU A 96 -44.70 10.47 -43.78
C LEU A 96 -43.21 10.64 -44.17
N ILE A 97 -42.47 9.57 -44.46
CA ILE A 97 -42.24 8.95 -45.80
C ILE A 97 -41.53 9.94 -46.76
N SER A 98 -40.36 9.71 -47.35
CA SER A 98 -39.60 8.50 -47.77
C SER A 98 -38.07 8.82 -47.70
N SER A 99 -37.08 7.91 -47.61
CA SER A 99 -36.89 6.74 -48.48
C SER A 99 -35.72 5.81 -48.06
N VAL A 100 -35.77 4.56 -48.59
CA VAL A 100 -34.71 3.53 -48.73
C VAL A 100 -34.10 2.85 -47.47
N TYR A 101 -34.55 1.60 -47.25
CA TYR A 101 -33.89 0.54 -46.44
C TYR A 101 -32.65 -0.04 -47.21
N SER A 102 -31.55 -0.50 -46.59
CA SER A 102 -31.40 -1.71 -45.74
C SER A 102 -31.58 -3.04 -46.55
N ASN A 103 -30.97 -4.19 -46.26
CA ASN A 103 -30.15 -4.67 -45.13
C ASN A 103 -29.44 -5.98 -45.54
N ARG A 104 -28.65 -6.61 -44.63
CA ARG A 104 -28.83 -8.04 -44.23
C ARG A 104 -27.84 -8.53 -43.18
N ASP A 105 -28.31 -8.54 -41.92
CA ASP A 105 -28.10 -9.68 -41.01
C ASP A 105 -29.17 -10.75 -41.28
N ILE A 106 -28.92 -12.00 -40.88
CA ILE A 106 -29.94 -13.07 -40.86
C ILE A 106 -29.91 -13.80 -39.51
N ILE A 107 -31.08 -13.84 -38.87
CA ILE A 107 -31.45 -14.71 -37.75
C ILE A 107 -32.39 -15.78 -38.32
N CYS A 108 -32.42 -16.99 -37.75
CA CYS A 108 -33.54 -17.92 -37.93
C CYS A 108 -34.25 -18.18 -36.59
N GLU A 109 -35.58 -18.08 -36.62
CA GLU A 109 -36.51 -18.28 -35.50
C GLU A 109 -36.96 -19.74 -35.36
N PRO A 110 -37.64 -20.11 -34.24
CA PRO A 110 -38.41 -21.33 -34.09
C PRO A 110 -39.89 -21.14 -34.45
N ASP A 111 -40.60 -22.22 -34.83
CA ASP A 111 -42.04 -22.17 -35.12
C ASP A 111 -42.82 -23.38 -34.53
N LYS A 112 -44.16 -23.27 -34.41
CA LYS A 112 -45.02 -24.20 -33.63
C LYS A 112 -46.00 -25.04 -34.46
N ASN A 113 -46.15 -26.32 -34.08
CA ASN A 113 -47.37 -27.18 -34.10
C ASN A 113 -47.09 -28.52 -33.36
N GLY A 114 -48.05 -29.37 -32.95
CA GLY A 114 -49.52 -29.23 -32.87
C GLY A 114 -50.26 -30.53 -32.44
N SER A 115 -51.31 -30.41 -31.61
CA SER A 115 -52.33 -31.43 -31.23
C SER A 115 -51.97 -32.70 -30.40
N LEU A 116 -53.00 -33.18 -29.66
CA LEU A 116 -53.10 -34.23 -28.60
C LEU A 116 -53.55 -35.61 -29.18
N PRO A 117 -53.85 -36.71 -28.41
CA PRO A 117 -53.92 -36.92 -26.93
C PRO A 117 -53.26 -38.23 -26.38
N GLY A 118 -53.30 -38.43 -25.04
CA GLY A 118 -53.05 -39.74 -24.40
C GLY A 118 -52.77 -39.68 -22.89
N GLU A 119 -53.70 -40.17 -22.04
CA GLU A 119 -53.66 -40.03 -20.57
C GLU A 119 -53.22 -41.29 -19.79
N THR A 120 -52.28 -41.12 -18.84
CA THR A 120 -52.16 -41.84 -17.52
C THR A 120 -51.88 -43.37 -17.49
N PRO A 121 -51.53 -43.97 -16.32
CA PRO A 121 -50.53 -43.54 -15.32
C PRO A 121 -49.57 -44.66 -14.80
N ALA A 122 -48.47 -44.22 -14.15
CA ALA A 122 -47.75 -44.83 -13.01
C ALA A 122 -47.30 -46.32 -13.00
N SER A 123 -45.97 -46.57 -12.96
CA SER A 123 -45.33 -47.57 -12.05
C SER A 123 -43.78 -47.47 -11.93
N VAL A 124 -43.33 -46.75 -10.90
CA VAL A 124 -42.28 -47.12 -9.91
C VAL A 124 -40.97 -47.89 -10.32
N LYS A 125 -39.83 -47.23 -10.00
CA LYS A 125 -38.47 -47.70 -9.58
C LYS A 125 -37.33 -48.04 -10.59
N ARG A 126 -36.35 -47.12 -10.53
CA ARG A 126 -34.87 -47.29 -10.34
C ARG A 126 -33.92 -47.42 -11.55
N LYS A 127 -32.86 -46.59 -11.43
CA LYS A 127 -31.53 -46.62 -12.07
C LYS A 127 -31.46 -46.40 -13.59
N LEU A 128 -30.88 -45.27 -13.99
CA LEU A 128 -30.14 -45.16 -15.25
C LEU A 128 -28.74 -44.59 -15.01
N SER A 129 -27.75 -45.24 -15.61
CA SER A 129 -26.34 -44.88 -15.64
C SER A 129 -26.07 -43.72 -16.62
N ARG A 130 -25.05 -42.91 -16.34
CA ARG A 130 -24.62 -41.79 -17.19
C ARG A 130 -23.46 -42.23 -18.09
N ALA A 131 -23.76 -42.49 -19.36
CA ALA A 131 -22.80 -42.54 -20.47
C ALA A 131 -22.77 -41.13 -21.10
N SER A 132 -21.63 -40.44 -21.27
CA SER A 132 -20.51 -40.64 -22.21
C SER A 132 -20.52 -39.47 -23.20
N ALA A 133 -19.51 -38.60 -23.12
CA ALA A 133 -19.28 -37.55 -24.12
C ALA A 133 -18.24 -38.04 -25.13
N VAL A 134 -18.50 -37.82 -26.42
CA VAL A 134 -17.70 -38.34 -27.53
C VAL A 134 -16.61 -37.34 -27.93
N TYR A 135 -15.36 -37.79 -27.94
CA TYR A 135 -14.26 -37.17 -28.68
C TYR A 135 -14.06 -37.89 -30.03
N PRO A 136 -13.60 -37.20 -31.09
CA PRO A 136 -13.26 -37.85 -32.36
C PRO A 136 -12.02 -38.74 -32.20
N SER A 137 -12.03 -39.90 -32.86
CA SER A 137 -11.02 -40.96 -32.72
C SER A 137 -10.14 -41.08 -33.98
N GLY A 138 -8.89 -41.54 -33.79
CA GLY A 138 -7.96 -41.93 -34.86
C GLY A 138 -6.62 -41.19 -34.78
N THR A 139 -5.45 -41.82 -34.74
CA THR A 139 -5.12 -43.23 -35.04
C THR A 139 -3.94 -43.79 -34.25
N ASN A 140 -4.08 -45.06 -33.87
CA ASN A 140 -3.06 -46.11 -33.69
C ASN A 140 -1.87 -45.89 -32.73
N LEU A 141 -2.02 -46.47 -31.54
CA LEU A 141 -0.93 -46.91 -30.67
C LEU A 141 -0.14 -48.08 -31.30
N ILE A 142 1.18 -48.08 -31.11
CA ILE A 142 1.95 -49.31 -30.88
C ILE A 142 2.70 -49.08 -29.56
N ALA A 143 2.52 -50.00 -28.60
CA ALA A 143 3.18 -49.93 -27.30
C ALA A 143 4.61 -50.49 -27.39
N GLN A 144 5.54 -49.88 -26.65
CA GLN A 144 6.76 -50.56 -26.22
C GLN A 144 7.32 -49.97 -24.92
N ASP A 145 7.99 -50.83 -24.17
CA ASP A 145 8.24 -50.71 -22.73
C ASP A 145 9.43 -49.83 -22.32
N ALA A 146 9.61 -49.73 -21.00
CA ALA A 146 10.60 -48.92 -20.31
C ALA A 146 12.03 -49.53 -20.26
N PHE A 147 12.95 -48.71 -19.77
CA PHE A 147 14.31 -48.99 -19.29
C PHE A 147 15.44 -49.31 -20.28
N GLY A 148 16.44 -48.40 -20.28
CA GLY A 148 17.86 -48.74 -20.47
C GLY A 148 18.43 -48.63 -21.90
N PRO A 149 19.64 -48.05 -22.08
CA PRO A 149 20.29 -48.01 -23.39
C PRO A 149 20.99 -49.34 -23.71
N LYS A 150 20.83 -49.84 -24.95
CA LYS A 150 21.64 -50.95 -25.48
C LYS A 150 22.52 -50.49 -26.64
N LEU A 151 23.82 -50.65 -26.47
CA LEU A 151 24.84 -50.56 -27.52
C LEU A 151 24.97 -51.92 -28.22
N THR A 152 24.72 -51.97 -29.53
CA THR A 152 25.23 -53.02 -30.43
C THR A 152 25.59 -52.39 -31.78
N ALA A 153 26.85 -52.50 -32.17
CA ALA A 153 27.32 -52.23 -33.53
C ALA A 153 27.31 -53.52 -34.36
N PRO A 154 27.39 -53.41 -35.69
CA PRO A 154 28.32 -54.28 -36.40
C PRO A 154 29.19 -53.58 -37.48
N THR A 155 30.42 -54.10 -37.62
CA THR A 155 31.28 -54.14 -38.83
C THR A 155 31.76 -52.84 -39.52
N SER A 156 33.05 -52.58 -39.37
CA SER A 156 33.98 -51.87 -40.29
C SER A 156 34.45 -52.83 -41.42
N PRO A 157 35.18 -52.42 -42.50
CA PRO A 157 36.28 -51.42 -42.62
C PRO A 157 35.98 -50.34 -43.71
N GLU A 158 36.85 -49.48 -44.26
CA GLU A 158 38.33 -49.29 -44.38
C GLU A 158 38.73 -47.78 -44.16
N ILE A 159 39.90 -47.42 -43.60
CA ILE A 159 41.19 -47.00 -44.25
C ILE A 159 41.03 -45.87 -45.30
N ASN A 160 41.68 -44.69 -45.26
CA ASN A 160 42.42 -43.89 -44.25
C ASN A 160 42.55 -42.41 -44.77
N PRO A 161 43.31 -41.46 -44.15
CA PRO A 161 42.89 -40.05 -44.12
C PRO A 161 43.69 -39.06 -44.99
N SER A 162 43.17 -37.84 -45.11
CA SER A 162 43.96 -36.62 -45.35
C SER A 162 43.36 -35.39 -44.65
N LEU A 163 44.12 -34.83 -43.69
CA LEU A 163 44.12 -33.40 -43.32
C LEU A 163 44.72 -32.56 -44.49
N PRO A 164 44.62 -31.21 -44.55
CA PRO A 164 44.56 -30.29 -43.40
C PRO A 164 43.71 -28.99 -43.56
N GLU A 165 43.91 -28.09 -42.59
CA GLU A 165 43.85 -26.60 -42.67
C GLU A 165 42.54 -25.81 -42.46
N THR A 166 42.73 -24.69 -41.74
CA THR A 166 41.78 -23.62 -41.36
C THR A 166 41.75 -22.49 -42.41
N PRO A 167 40.61 -21.81 -42.62
CA PRO A 167 40.49 -20.38 -42.23
C PRO A 167 39.15 -20.08 -41.51
N VAL A 168 39.01 -19.13 -40.57
CA VAL A 168 39.05 -17.64 -40.62
C VAL A 168 37.79 -16.99 -41.26
N SER A 169 37.23 -16.01 -40.52
CA SER A 169 36.22 -14.98 -40.87
C SER A 169 34.86 -15.40 -41.46
N LEU A 170 33.79 -15.11 -40.71
CA LEU A 170 32.41 -15.00 -41.21
C LEU A 170 32.16 -13.56 -41.66
N ASP A 171 32.17 -13.30 -42.97
CA ASP A 171 31.66 -12.08 -43.58
C ASP A 171 30.44 -12.37 -44.46
N PHE A 172 29.56 -11.37 -44.58
CA PHE A 172 28.31 -11.45 -45.35
C PHE A 172 28.59 -11.45 -46.87
N ALA A 173 27.83 -12.26 -47.62
CA ALA A 173 27.70 -12.11 -49.07
C ALA A 173 26.23 -12.22 -49.49
N GLU A 174 25.76 -11.23 -50.24
CA GLU A 174 24.46 -11.26 -50.90
C GLU A 174 24.45 -12.32 -52.01
N THR A 175 23.29 -12.92 -52.29
CA THR A 175 23.10 -13.67 -53.54
C THR A 175 21.72 -13.36 -54.10
N THR A 176 21.70 -12.87 -55.33
CA THR A 176 20.49 -12.46 -56.05
C THR A 176 19.85 -13.63 -56.77
N GLY A 177 18.54 -13.78 -56.57
CA GLY A 177 17.58 -14.29 -57.55
C GLY A 177 17.71 -15.75 -58.01
N ASP A 178 16.81 -16.59 -57.50
CA ASP A 178 15.92 -17.27 -58.45
C ASP A 178 14.51 -17.49 -57.87
N SER A 179 13.51 -17.58 -58.75
CA SER A 179 12.13 -17.19 -58.42
C SER A 179 11.24 -18.27 -57.78
N LEU A 180 10.86 -18.05 -56.52
CA LEU A 180 9.63 -18.58 -55.90
C LEU A 180 8.93 -17.41 -55.18
N PRO A 181 7.59 -17.32 -55.22
CA PRO A 181 6.89 -16.14 -54.69
C PRO A 181 7.09 -16.06 -53.17
N PRO A 182 7.41 -14.88 -52.63
CA PRO A 182 7.60 -14.72 -51.20
C PRO A 182 6.27 -14.96 -50.50
N LYS A 183 6.22 -16.00 -49.66
CA LYS A 183 5.27 -15.97 -48.54
C LYS A 183 5.71 -14.83 -47.64
N GLU A 184 5.02 -13.70 -47.72
CA GLU A 184 5.09 -12.65 -46.71
C GLU A 184 4.74 -13.29 -45.37
N THR A 185 5.76 -13.62 -44.57
CA THR A 185 5.60 -14.18 -43.23
C THR A 185 5.19 -13.08 -42.26
N GLY A 186 3.95 -12.62 -42.42
CA GLY A 186 3.29 -11.73 -41.47
C GLY A 186 3.18 -12.43 -40.12
N ILE A 187 4.11 -12.11 -39.21
CA ILE A 187 4.08 -12.56 -37.81
C ILE A 187 2.71 -12.19 -37.22
N ASP A 188 1.92 -13.17 -36.77
CA ASP A 188 0.61 -12.88 -36.21
C ASP A 188 0.77 -12.02 -34.94
N PRO A 189 0.25 -10.78 -34.88
CA PRO A 189 0.51 -9.81 -33.80
C PRO A 189 -0.03 -10.20 -32.41
N GLU A 190 -0.55 -11.43 -32.26
CA GLU A 190 -1.11 -12.01 -31.04
C GLU A 190 -0.38 -13.29 -30.59
N LEU A 191 0.69 -13.72 -31.29
CA LEU A 191 1.53 -14.85 -30.89
C LEU A 191 2.21 -14.62 -29.53
N LEU A 192 1.98 -15.53 -28.58
CA LEU A 192 2.71 -15.63 -27.30
C LEU A 192 3.86 -16.66 -27.35
N TYR A 193 4.14 -17.17 -28.54
CA TYR A 193 5.14 -18.19 -28.83
C TYR A 193 6.23 -17.61 -29.74
N PHE A 194 7.35 -18.31 -29.79
CA PHE A 194 8.43 -18.14 -30.78
C PHE A 194 7.87 -18.36 -32.20
N ARG A 195 8.67 -18.04 -33.22
CA ARG A 195 8.26 -18.15 -34.63
C ARG A 195 7.87 -19.58 -35.06
N ASP A 196 8.24 -20.60 -34.28
CA ASP A 196 7.84 -22.01 -34.46
C ASP A 196 6.46 -22.38 -33.91
N GLY A 197 5.82 -21.50 -33.13
CA GLY A 197 4.52 -21.77 -32.50
C GLY A 197 4.54 -22.79 -31.35
N GLN A 198 5.72 -23.31 -30.95
CA GLN A 198 5.86 -24.30 -29.88
C GLN A 198 6.41 -23.70 -28.59
N ARG A 199 7.43 -22.83 -28.69
CA ARG A 199 8.14 -22.32 -27.51
C ARG A 199 7.50 -21.04 -26.98
N ARG A 200 6.84 -21.13 -25.82
CA ARG A 200 6.17 -19.98 -25.17
C ARG A 200 7.18 -18.94 -24.69
N ILE A 201 6.93 -17.66 -24.95
CA ILE A 201 7.76 -16.55 -24.46
C ILE A 201 7.47 -16.33 -22.96
N ASP A 202 8.53 -16.32 -22.14
CA ASP A 202 8.44 -16.16 -20.67
C ASP A 202 8.86 -14.76 -20.20
N ILE A 203 9.97 -14.23 -20.72
CA ILE A 203 10.48 -12.86 -20.49
C ILE A 203 11.00 -12.28 -21.81
N VAL A 204 10.96 -10.96 -21.97
CA VAL A 204 11.60 -10.23 -23.07
C VAL A 204 12.64 -9.25 -22.50
N LEU A 205 13.83 -9.25 -23.10
CA LEU A 205 14.87 -8.25 -22.87
C LEU A 205 14.89 -7.26 -24.04
N VAL A 206 15.02 -5.97 -23.74
CA VAL A 206 15.10 -4.90 -24.74
C VAL A 206 16.47 -4.24 -24.67
N TYR A 207 17.10 -4.06 -25.82
CA TYR A 207 18.28 -3.21 -25.95
C TYR A 207 18.24 -2.40 -27.24
N GLN A 208 19.02 -1.33 -27.29
CA GLN A 208 19.22 -0.48 -28.46
C GLN A 208 20.72 -0.50 -28.81
N GLU A 209 21.02 -0.43 -30.10
CA GLU A 209 22.39 -0.21 -30.59
C GLU A 209 22.36 0.98 -31.56
N GLU A 210 23.18 2.00 -31.27
CA GLU A 210 23.40 3.11 -32.19
C GLU A 210 24.45 2.68 -33.22
N ASN A 211 24.03 2.56 -34.48
CA ASN A 211 24.92 2.19 -35.59
C ASN A 211 25.45 3.42 -36.38
N GLU A 212 25.13 4.64 -35.93
CA GLU A 212 25.42 5.89 -36.64
C GLU A 212 26.66 6.59 -36.02
N GLY A 213 27.83 5.95 -36.10
CA GLY A 213 29.08 6.54 -35.61
C GLY A 213 30.27 5.60 -35.55
N VAL A 214 31.42 6.12 -35.10
CA VAL A 214 32.57 5.30 -34.68
C VAL A 214 32.21 4.68 -33.33
N MET A 215 32.23 3.35 -33.26
CA MET A 215 31.99 2.58 -32.02
C MET A 215 32.80 3.13 -30.85
N THR A 216 32.13 3.61 -29.81
CA THR A 216 32.83 4.02 -28.59
C THR A 216 33.32 2.81 -27.81
N GLU A 217 34.41 2.96 -27.03
CA GLU A 217 34.93 1.90 -26.16
C GLU A 217 33.85 1.37 -25.19
N LEU A 218 32.96 2.25 -24.72
CA LEU A 218 31.83 1.91 -23.86
C LEU A 218 30.81 1.03 -24.58
N GLU A 219 30.48 1.30 -25.85
CA GLU A 219 29.55 0.49 -26.64
C GLU A 219 30.15 -0.86 -27.03
N ALA A 220 31.44 -0.89 -27.39
CA ALA A 220 32.18 -2.13 -27.60
C ALA A 220 32.11 -3.01 -26.35
N ARG A 221 32.38 -2.43 -25.16
CA ARG A 221 32.26 -3.11 -23.87
C ARG A 221 30.84 -3.58 -23.58
N ARG A 222 29.81 -2.77 -23.84
CA ARG A 222 28.39 -3.16 -23.66
C ARG A 222 28.01 -4.32 -24.58
N ARG A 223 28.40 -4.28 -25.84
CA ARG A 223 28.14 -5.35 -26.83
C ARG A 223 28.84 -6.65 -26.41
N GLU A 224 30.07 -6.55 -25.91
CA GLU A 224 30.83 -7.70 -25.41
C GLU A 224 30.20 -8.31 -24.15
N GLN A 225 29.81 -7.48 -23.18
CA GLN A 225 29.06 -7.94 -22.00
C GLN A 225 27.72 -8.59 -22.37
N ARG A 226 27.00 -8.08 -23.38
CA ARG A 226 25.80 -8.76 -23.93
C ARG A 226 26.15 -10.11 -24.54
N ARG A 227 27.22 -10.20 -25.33
CA ARG A 227 27.70 -11.44 -25.98
C ARG A 227 28.01 -12.51 -24.94
N VAL A 228 28.82 -12.19 -23.94
CA VAL A 228 29.18 -13.10 -22.85
C VAL A 228 27.95 -13.52 -22.05
N PHE A 229 27.07 -12.57 -21.70
CA PHE A 229 25.83 -12.87 -20.98
C PHE A 229 24.91 -13.82 -21.78
N GLN A 230 24.64 -13.53 -23.05
CA GLN A 230 23.79 -14.37 -23.90
C GLN A 230 24.38 -15.77 -24.11
N GLN A 231 25.71 -15.88 -24.30
CA GLN A 231 26.39 -17.18 -24.36
C GLN A 231 26.26 -17.95 -23.04
N ASN A 232 26.34 -17.28 -21.89
CA ASN A 232 26.15 -17.94 -20.60
C ASN A 232 24.68 -18.35 -20.37
N LEU A 233 23.69 -17.55 -20.79
CA LEU A 233 22.27 -17.98 -20.76
C LEU A 233 22.02 -19.24 -21.60
N LEU A 234 22.67 -19.38 -22.75
CA LEU A 234 22.62 -20.61 -23.56
C LEU A 234 23.31 -21.79 -22.85
N LYS A 235 24.41 -21.58 -22.12
CA LYS A 235 25.08 -22.61 -21.31
C LYS A 235 24.21 -23.08 -20.12
N GLU A 236 23.48 -22.17 -19.47
CA GLU A 236 22.47 -22.49 -18.44
C GLU A 236 21.22 -23.18 -19.04
N GLY A 237 21.15 -23.36 -20.36
CA GLY A 237 20.10 -24.10 -21.05
C GLY A 237 18.83 -23.31 -21.35
N LEU A 238 18.85 -21.98 -21.23
CA LEU A 238 17.75 -21.14 -21.72
C LEU A 238 17.77 -21.08 -23.25
N GLN A 239 16.60 -20.89 -23.85
CA GLN A 239 16.46 -20.74 -25.30
C GLN A 239 16.14 -19.29 -25.65
N LEU A 240 16.85 -18.80 -26.67
CA LEU A 240 16.84 -17.41 -27.10
C LEU A 240 16.29 -17.30 -28.53
N GLU A 241 15.47 -16.28 -28.78
CA GLU A 241 15.09 -15.84 -30.14
C GLU A 241 15.23 -14.32 -30.21
N LEU A 242 16.06 -13.83 -31.14
CA LEU A 242 16.29 -12.40 -31.35
C LEU A 242 15.39 -11.90 -32.49
N GLU A 243 14.54 -10.92 -32.19
CA GLU A 243 13.86 -10.13 -33.21
C GLU A 243 14.78 -8.96 -33.63
N PRO A 244 15.15 -8.87 -34.93
CA PRO A 244 16.12 -7.89 -35.41
C PRO A 244 15.50 -6.49 -35.49
N LYS A 245 16.32 -5.44 -35.45
CA LYS A 245 15.85 -4.04 -35.40
C LYS A 245 14.93 -3.65 -36.56
N GLU A 246 15.06 -4.25 -37.74
CA GLU A 246 14.19 -4.02 -38.91
C GLU A 246 12.75 -4.49 -38.62
N SER A 247 12.60 -5.46 -37.72
CA SER A 247 11.32 -5.94 -37.20
C SER A 247 10.83 -5.17 -35.98
N SER A 248 11.44 -4.05 -35.61
CA SER A 248 10.89 -3.13 -34.59
C SER A 248 10.07 -1.99 -35.19
N PHE A 249 9.34 -1.26 -34.35
CA PHE A 249 8.57 -0.09 -34.77
C PHE A 249 9.44 1.12 -35.13
N ASP A 250 10.58 1.32 -34.45
CA ASP A 250 11.50 2.46 -34.63
C ASP A 250 12.66 2.17 -35.60
N GLY A 251 12.92 0.89 -35.89
CA GLY A 251 14.08 0.46 -36.67
C GLY A 251 15.39 0.47 -35.87
N LYS A 252 15.34 0.58 -34.53
CA LYS A 252 16.50 0.73 -33.64
C LYS A 252 16.48 -0.23 -32.44
N THR A 253 15.31 -0.66 -31.98
CA THR A 253 15.16 -1.57 -30.83
C THR A 253 15.31 -3.03 -31.23
N TYR A 254 16.05 -3.79 -30.42
CA TYR A 254 16.13 -5.25 -30.49
C TYR A 254 15.30 -5.86 -29.34
N PHE A 255 14.50 -6.88 -29.67
CA PHE A 255 13.73 -7.65 -28.68
C PHE A 255 14.27 -9.08 -28.60
N LEU A 256 14.85 -9.44 -27.46
CA LEU A 256 15.37 -10.78 -27.20
C LEU A 256 14.35 -11.56 -26.35
N LYS A 257 13.73 -12.57 -26.94
CA LYS A 257 12.74 -13.45 -26.30
C LYS A 257 13.45 -14.58 -25.55
N LEU A 258 13.00 -14.86 -24.34
CA LEU A 258 13.47 -15.96 -23.49
C LEU A 258 12.40 -17.04 -23.34
N HIS A 259 12.80 -18.30 -23.46
CA HIS A 259 11.99 -19.48 -23.16
C HIS A 259 12.74 -20.43 -22.23
N ILE A 260 12.07 -20.99 -21.22
CA ILE A 260 12.64 -22.01 -20.33
C ILE A 260 12.17 -23.45 -20.68
N PRO A 261 13.10 -24.34 -21.09
CA PRO A 261 12.78 -25.75 -21.34
C PRO A 261 12.34 -26.50 -20.07
N TRP A 262 11.55 -27.56 -20.24
CA TRP A 262 11.02 -28.37 -19.13
C TRP A 262 12.09 -28.87 -18.14
N LYS A 263 13.22 -29.40 -18.64
CA LYS A 263 14.31 -29.93 -17.79
C LYS A 263 14.87 -28.87 -16.85
N ILE A 264 15.23 -27.72 -17.40
CA ILE A 264 15.78 -26.57 -16.66
C ILE A 264 14.73 -26.04 -15.66
N LYS A 265 13.47 -25.92 -16.09
CA LYS A 265 12.35 -25.49 -15.24
C LYS A 265 12.19 -26.36 -13.99
N VAL A 266 12.27 -27.70 -14.13
CA VAL A 266 12.19 -28.63 -12.98
C VAL A 266 13.42 -28.51 -12.07
N GLN A 267 14.63 -28.44 -12.64
CA GLN A 267 15.86 -28.30 -11.85
C GLN A 267 15.88 -27.02 -11.01
N TYR A 268 15.54 -25.86 -11.60
CA TYR A 268 15.46 -24.61 -10.85
C TYR A 268 14.26 -24.57 -9.90
N ALA A 269 13.14 -25.23 -10.23
CA ALA A 269 12.03 -25.38 -9.28
C ALA A 269 12.43 -26.16 -8.03
N GLU A 270 13.24 -27.21 -8.16
CA GLU A 270 13.81 -27.96 -7.03
C GLU A 270 14.77 -27.09 -6.21
N ILE A 271 15.71 -26.37 -6.85
CA ILE A 271 16.63 -25.42 -6.19
C ILE A 271 15.85 -24.32 -5.43
N MET A 272 14.76 -23.81 -6.00
CA MET A 272 13.89 -22.80 -5.37
C MET A 272 12.86 -23.39 -4.39
N SER A 273 12.91 -24.70 -4.13
CA SER A 273 11.96 -25.45 -3.30
C SER A 273 10.48 -25.17 -3.64
N LEU A 274 10.17 -25.01 -4.92
CA LEU A 274 8.81 -24.83 -5.42
C LEU A 274 8.08 -26.18 -5.38
N LYS A 275 7.23 -26.40 -4.37
CA LYS A 275 6.40 -27.62 -4.33
C LYS A 275 5.38 -27.57 -5.47
N LEU A 276 5.46 -28.57 -6.35
CA LEU A 276 4.33 -28.92 -7.21
C LEU A 276 3.23 -29.58 -6.35
N PRO A 277 1.95 -29.39 -6.70
CA PRO A 277 0.87 -30.12 -6.03
C PRO A 277 1.05 -31.63 -6.25
N THR A 278 1.07 -32.42 -5.17
CA THR A 278 1.26 -33.88 -5.21
C THR A 278 -0.06 -34.61 -4.95
N LYS A 279 -0.19 -35.85 -5.44
CA LYS A 279 -1.40 -36.68 -5.27
C LYS A 279 -1.69 -37.15 -3.84
N ARG A 280 -0.83 -36.85 -2.86
CA ARG A 280 -0.89 -37.44 -1.51
C ARG A 280 -1.43 -36.54 -0.40
N PHE A 281 -2.01 -35.38 -0.72
CA PHE A 281 -2.59 -34.50 0.30
C PHE A 281 -3.97 -34.97 0.79
N ARG A 282 -3.98 -35.95 1.70
CA ARG A 282 -5.16 -36.27 2.53
C ARG A 282 -5.39 -35.18 3.58
N THR A 283 -5.84 -34.01 3.18
CA THR A 283 -6.33 -33.00 4.12
C THR A 283 -7.70 -33.39 4.66
N ILE A 284 -7.91 -33.22 5.96
CA ILE A 284 -9.25 -33.31 6.53
C ILE A 284 -9.98 -32.05 6.05
N PRO A 285 -11.13 -32.14 5.38
CA PRO A 285 -11.89 -30.94 4.99
C PRO A 285 -12.18 -30.10 6.24
N MET A 286 -11.56 -28.91 6.35
CA MET A 286 -11.81 -27.96 7.46
C MET A 286 -13.31 -27.74 7.72
N LYS A 287 -14.11 -27.83 6.66
CA LYS A 287 -15.57 -27.65 6.66
C LYS A 287 -16.33 -28.71 7.46
N THR A 288 -15.79 -29.92 7.70
CA THR A 288 -16.51 -30.97 8.45
C THR A 288 -16.53 -30.71 9.96
N TRP A 289 -15.53 -29.99 10.49
CA TRP A 289 -15.48 -29.64 11.92
C TRP A 289 -16.53 -28.61 12.32
N ASP A 290 -16.99 -27.76 11.39
CA ASP A 290 -18.12 -26.84 11.61
C ASP A 290 -19.50 -27.51 11.38
N THR A 291 -19.58 -28.66 10.72
CA THR A 291 -20.87 -29.29 10.34
C THR A 291 -21.33 -30.43 11.26
N ASP A 292 -20.40 -31.13 11.91
CA ASP A 292 -20.75 -32.24 12.81
C ASP A 292 -21.31 -31.75 14.16
N GLY A 293 -21.28 -30.43 14.39
CA GLY A 293 -21.89 -29.73 15.53
C GLY A 293 -23.27 -29.13 15.24
N THR A 294 -24.11 -29.72 14.38
CA THR A 294 -25.47 -29.20 14.09
C THR A 294 -26.47 -29.44 15.25
N LYS A 295 -26.20 -28.80 16.40
CA LYS A 295 -27.21 -28.51 17.42
C LYS A 295 -28.34 -27.69 16.80
N GLU A 296 -29.57 -27.92 17.26
CA GLU A 296 -30.81 -27.37 16.68
C GLU A 296 -30.73 -25.86 16.42
N VAL A 297 -30.53 -25.49 15.14
CA VAL A 297 -30.35 -24.10 14.73
C VAL A 297 -31.69 -23.36 14.83
N SER A 298 -31.80 -22.40 15.74
CA SER A 298 -33.06 -21.69 16.00
C SER A 298 -33.65 -21.04 14.73
N LYS A 299 -34.97 -20.87 14.68
CA LYS A 299 -35.68 -20.30 13.51
C LYS A 299 -35.12 -18.95 13.03
N PHE A 300 -34.52 -18.16 13.93
CA PHE A 300 -33.81 -16.93 13.61
C PHE A 300 -32.51 -17.21 12.83
N TRP A 301 -31.62 -18.04 13.36
CA TRP A 301 -30.38 -18.44 12.69
C TRP A 301 -30.64 -19.18 11.36
N ALA A 302 -31.73 -19.96 11.25
CA ALA A 302 -32.13 -20.59 9.98
C ALA A 302 -32.68 -19.60 8.94
N ARG A 303 -33.26 -18.46 9.35
CA ARG A 303 -33.58 -17.34 8.45
C ARG A 303 -32.31 -16.59 8.05
N TRP A 304 -31.44 -16.28 9.01
CA TRP A 304 -30.16 -15.61 8.77
C TRP A 304 -29.24 -16.43 7.84
N ALA A 305 -29.16 -17.75 8.02
CA ALA A 305 -28.41 -18.66 7.15
C ALA A 305 -28.98 -18.72 5.72
N ARG A 306 -30.31 -18.64 5.52
CA ARG A 306 -30.91 -18.53 4.18
C ARG A 306 -30.60 -17.19 3.51
N TRP A 307 -30.70 -16.10 4.26
CA TRP A 307 -30.37 -14.76 3.76
C TRP A 307 -28.88 -14.62 3.45
N SER A 308 -28.01 -15.13 4.32
CA SER A 308 -26.56 -15.25 4.13
C SER A 308 -26.21 -16.10 2.91
N LYS A 309 -26.86 -17.26 2.68
CA LYS A 309 -26.69 -18.06 1.45
C LYS A 309 -27.14 -17.31 0.19
N TRP A 310 -28.19 -16.50 0.26
CA TRP A 310 -28.66 -15.66 -0.86
C TRP A 310 -27.68 -14.53 -1.18
N ILE A 311 -27.19 -13.81 -0.16
CA ILE A 311 -26.10 -12.82 -0.31
C ILE A 311 -24.85 -13.49 -0.88
N HIS A 312 -24.45 -14.64 -0.33
CA HIS A 312 -23.31 -15.39 -0.82
C HIS A 312 -23.45 -15.69 -2.32
N LYS A 313 -24.61 -16.18 -2.77
CA LYS A 313 -24.89 -16.44 -4.19
C LYS A 313 -24.78 -15.20 -5.08
N ILE A 314 -25.09 -14.00 -4.59
CA ILE A 314 -24.93 -12.72 -5.31
C ILE A 314 -23.46 -12.29 -5.36
N HIS A 315 -22.72 -12.48 -4.27
CA HIS A 315 -21.30 -12.14 -4.18
C HIS A 315 -20.38 -13.16 -4.86
N THR A 316 -20.80 -14.41 -5.05
CA THR A 316 -20.06 -15.45 -5.77
C THR A 316 -20.31 -15.41 -7.28
N TRP A 317 -19.32 -15.90 -8.02
CA TRP A 317 -19.40 -16.11 -9.46
C TRP A 317 -20.17 -17.38 -9.78
N ASP A 318 -20.81 -17.42 -10.95
CA ASP A 318 -21.37 -18.65 -11.50
C ASP A 318 -20.21 -19.52 -12.03
N THR A 319 -19.81 -20.52 -11.25
CA THR A 319 -18.66 -21.38 -11.56
C THR A 319 -18.90 -22.33 -12.74
N SER A 320 -20.11 -22.40 -13.28
CA SER A 320 -20.39 -23.19 -14.49
C SER A 320 -19.69 -22.68 -15.76
N LYS A 321 -19.17 -21.44 -15.76
CA LYS A 321 -18.58 -20.77 -16.94
C LYS A 321 -17.08 -20.51 -16.86
N TYR A 322 -16.45 -20.77 -15.72
CA TYR A 322 -15.07 -20.37 -15.44
C TYR A 322 -14.37 -21.48 -14.65
N PRO A 323 -13.04 -21.67 -14.80
CA PRO A 323 -12.33 -22.67 -14.03
C PRO A 323 -12.51 -22.41 -12.52
N GLU A 324 -12.95 -23.43 -11.79
CA GLU A 324 -12.99 -23.35 -10.32
C GLU A 324 -11.57 -23.20 -9.77
N GLU A 325 -11.47 -22.54 -8.61
CA GLU A 325 -10.25 -22.58 -7.81
C GLU A 325 -10.02 -24.06 -7.47
N PRO A 326 -8.93 -24.69 -7.94
CA PRO A 326 -8.71 -26.11 -7.74
C PRO A 326 -8.60 -26.36 -6.23
N HIS A 327 -9.63 -26.93 -5.63
CA HIS A 327 -9.59 -27.19 -4.21
C HIS A 327 -8.56 -28.29 -3.97
N PHE A 328 -7.65 -28.03 -3.03
CA PHE A 328 -6.67 -29.01 -2.56
C PHE A 328 -7.29 -30.35 -2.16
N TYR A 329 -8.57 -30.30 -1.77
CA TYR A 329 -9.42 -31.43 -1.37
C TYR A 329 -10.00 -32.26 -2.52
N ASP A 330 -10.10 -31.71 -3.75
CA ASP A 330 -10.68 -32.44 -4.90
C ASP A 330 -9.73 -33.52 -5.43
N TYR A 331 -8.49 -33.53 -4.95
CA TYR A 331 -7.42 -34.42 -5.40
C TYR A 331 -7.38 -35.78 -4.69
N ILE A 332 -8.42 -36.09 -3.91
CA ILE A 332 -8.50 -37.27 -3.04
C ILE A 332 -8.97 -38.54 -3.79
N ASP A 333 -9.54 -38.42 -5.00
CA ASP A 333 -10.34 -39.47 -5.66
C ASP A 333 -9.70 -40.10 -6.93
N SER A 334 -8.41 -40.43 -6.91
CA SER A 334 -7.82 -41.36 -7.89
C SER A 334 -6.97 -42.43 -7.20
N GLY A 335 -7.41 -43.69 -7.25
CA GLY A 335 -6.84 -44.80 -6.48
C GLY A 335 -5.45 -45.31 -6.90
N ASP A 336 -4.89 -44.82 -8.00
CA ASP A 336 -3.62 -45.30 -8.54
C ASP A 336 -2.40 -44.69 -7.82
N ARG A 337 -1.55 -45.56 -7.26
CA ARG A 337 -0.35 -45.21 -6.48
C ARG A 337 0.85 -44.75 -7.34
N GLU A 338 0.76 -44.87 -8.66
CA GLU A 338 1.89 -44.72 -9.59
C GLU A 338 1.93 -43.36 -10.28
N GLU A 339 0.79 -42.73 -10.55
CA GLU A 339 0.77 -41.29 -10.84
C GLU A 339 1.05 -40.53 -9.53
N ARG A 340 2.24 -39.95 -9.36
CA ARG A 340 2.58 -39.15 -8.16
C ARG A 340 2.62 -37.64 -8.39
N PHE A 341 2.63 -37.21 -9.66
CA PHE A 341 2.66 -35.80 -10.09
C PHE A 341 1.51 -35.49 -11.05
N ILE A 342 0.93 -34.28 -10.99
CA ILE A 342 -0.17 -33.82 -11.88
C ILE A 342 0.30 -33.49 -13.32
N VAL A 343 1.35 -34.13 -13.83
CA VAL A 343 1.88 -33.80 -15.17
C VAL A 343 1.13 -34.59 -16.24
N LYS A 344 -0.19 -34.33 -16.35
CA LYS A 344 -0.99 -34.71 -17.53
C LYS A 344 -0.55 -33.90 -18.76
N GLU A 345 -0.10 -32.66 -18.55
CA GLU A 345 0.52 -31.80 -19.57
C GLU A 345 1.74 -31.07 -18.99
N ARG A 346 2.87 -31.08 -19.70
CA ARG A 346 4.12 -30.45 -19.24
C ARG A 346 4.10 -28.92 -19.29
N ASP A 347 3.31 -28.32 -20.18
CA ASP A 347 3.33 -26.87 -20.36
C ASP A 347 2.45 -26.11 -19.37
N ASN A 348 1.33 -26.72 -18.95
CA ASN A 348 0.37 -26.16 -18.00
C ASN A 348 0.70 -26.45 -16.52
N ALA A 349 1.70 -27.29 -16.23
CA ALA A 349 2.05 -27.69 -14.86
C ALA A 349 2.65 -26.56 -13.99
N TYR A 350 3.22 -25.52 -14.61
CA TYR A 350 3.74 -24.33 -13.90
C TYR A 350 3.01 -23.08 -14.37
N THR A 351 2.64 -22.21 -13.43
CA THR A 351 1.91 -20.98 -13.77
C THR A 351 2.78 -20.01 -14.58
N PRO A 352 2.18 -19.13 -15.39
CA PRO A 352 2.91 -18.07 -16.10
C PRO A 352 3.70 -17.14 -15.17
N ALA A 353 3.31 -17.02 -13.90
CA ALA A 353 4.01 -16.26 -12.87
C ALA A 353 5.22 -17.03 -12.32
N GLN A 354 5.08 -18.33 -12.08
CA GLN A 354 6.21 -19.19 -11.68
C GLN A 354 7.26 -19.29 -12.78
N ARG A 355 6.84 -19.37 -14.05
CA ARG A 355 7.76 -19.42 -15.20
C ARG A 355 8.62 -18.16 -15.29
N SER A 356 8.04 -16.96 -15.18
CA SER A 356 8.80 -15.70 -15.19
C SER A 356 9.65 -15.51 -13.93
N LEU A 357 9.19 -15.95 -12.76
CA LEU A 357 9.98 -15.98 -11.52
C LEU A 357 11.26 -16.83 -11.69
N ILE A 358 11.15 -18.05 -12.21
CA ILE A 358 12.30 -18.94 -12.46
C ILE A 358 13.26 -18.32 -13.48
N VAL A 359 12.76 -17.78 -14.60
CA VAL A 359 13.63 -17.14 -15.61
C VAL A 359 14.34 -15.93 -15.02
N MET A 360 13.69 -15.09 -14.21
CA MET A 360 14.37 -14.00 -13.52
C MET A 360 15.45 -14.51 -12.57
N GLN A 361 15.22 -15.60 -11.82
CA GLN A 361 16.24 -16.16 -10.93
C GLN A 361 17.48 -16.65 -11.70
N ILE A 362 17.31 -17.15 -12.93
CA ILE A 362 18.44 -17.49 -13.83
C ILE A 362 19.13 -16.21 -14.32
N LEU A 363 18.39 -15.19 -14.75
CA LEU A 363 18.94 -13.90 -15.20
C LEU A 363 19.70 -13.14 -14.09
N LEU A 364 19.35 -13.37 -12.83
CA LEU A 364 20.04 -12.81 -11.67
C LEU A 364 21.35 -13.55 -11.35
N ARG A 365 21.38 -14.89 -11.49
CA ARG A 365 22.58 -15.70 -11.23
C ARG A 365 23.58 -15.72 -12.40
N ALA A 366 23.10 -15.51 -13.63
CA ALA A 366 23.92 -15.59 -14.83
C ALA A 366 25.07 -14.56 -14.83
N ARG A 367 26.28 -15.05 -15.11
CA ARG A 367 27.52 -14.25 -15.18
C ARG A 367 27.67 -13.56 -16.53
N TYR A 368 28.25 -12.36 -16.56
CA TYR A 368 28.43 -11.55 -17.78
C TYR A 368 29.87 -11.06 -18.00
N ASP A 369 30.81 -11.49 -17.16
CA ASP A 369 32.22 -11.10 -17.20
C ASP A 369 33.10 -12.34 -17.42
N GLU A 370 34.18 -12.19 -18.19
CA GLU A 370 35.12 -13.28 -18.53
C GLU A 370 35.89 -13.77 -17.29
N ASN A 371 36.20 -12.85 -16.36
CA ASN A 371 36.81 -13.20 -15.07
C ASN A 371 35.83 -13.91 -14.11
N HIS A 372 34.58 -14.14 -14.51
CA HIS A 372 33.53 -14.81 -13.73
C HIS A 372 33.14 -14.18 -12.37
N GLU A 373 33.66 -13.00 -12.02
CA GLU A 373 33.35 -12.31 -10.76
C GLU A 373 32.00 -11.58 -10.76
N LYS A 374 31.49 -11.14 -11.92
CA LYS A 374 30.27 -10.30 -12.02
C LYS A 374 29.08 -11.09 -12.57
N SER A 375 27.95 -10.96 -11.91
CA SER A 375 26.68 -11.61 -12.26
C SER A 375 25.49 -10.64 -12.19
N GLY A 376 24.38 -11.04 -12.80
CA GLY A 376 23.07 -10.43 -12.61
C GLY A 376 22.67 -9.36 -13.62
N ILE A 377 21.52 -9.59 -14.24
CA ILE A 377 20.88 -8.67 -15.20
C ILE A 377 20.61 -7.28 -14.60
N ARG A 378 20.36 -7.17 -13.29
CA ARG A 378 20.09 -5.87 -12.63
C ARG A 378 21.22 -4.87 -12.83
N ARG A 379 22.47 -5.35 -12.89
CA ARG A 379 23.63 -4.50 -13.15
C ARG A 379 23.74 -4.11 -14.62
N LEU A 380 23.42 -5.03 -15.53
CA LEU A 380 23.35 -4.74 -16.97
C LEU A 380 22.23 -3.73 -17.32
N LEU A 381 21.13 -3.69 -16.55
CA LEU A 381 20.10 -2.67 -16.66
C LEU A 381 20.58 -1.31 -16.11
N ALA A 382 21.27 -1.30 -14.96
CA ALA A 382 21.84 -0.09 -14.37
C ALA A 382 22.96 0.55 -15.22
N ASP A 383 23.80 -0.27 -15.85
CA ASP A 383 24.89 0.16 -16.76
C ASP A 383 24.36 0.63 -18.15
N GLY A 384 23.05 0.47 -18.40
CA GLY A 384 22.40 0.77 -19.69
C GLY A 384 22.75 -0.20 -20.82
N THR A 385 23.24 -1.40 -20.48
CA THR A 385 23.60 -2.45 -21.45
C THR A 385 22.36 -3.15 -22.01
N TYR A 386 21.34 -3.33 -21.17
CA TYR A 386 19.94 -3.54 -21.56
C TYR A 386 19.12 -2.33 -21.12
N VAL A 387 18.09 -1.99 -21.89
CA VAL A 387 17.15 -0.89 -21.58
C VAL A 387 16.05 -1.37 -20.63
N ASP A 388 15.55 -2.59 -20.84
CA ASP A 388 14.34 -3.08 -20.20
C ASP A 388 14.31 -4.61 -20.08
N CYS A 389 13.56 -5.13 -19.11
CA CYS A 389 13.38 -6.56 -18.85
C CYS A 389 12.02 -6.79 -18.18
N PHE A 390 11.07 -7.39 -18.90
CA PHE A 390 9.71 -7.59 -18.39
C PHE A 390 9.08 -8.92 -18.85
N PRO A 391 8.19 -9.52 -18.04
CA PRO A 391 7.34 -10.63 -18.47
C PRO A 391 6.19 -10.12 -19.34
N LEU A 392 5.75 -10.93 -20.31
CA LEU A 392 4.62 -10.59 -21.16
C LEU A 392 3.27 -10.83 -20.48
N HIS A 393 2.29 -10.00 -20.83
CA HIS A 393 0.88 -10.25 -20.57
C HIS A 393 0.34 -11.35 -21.49
N GLU A 394 -0.56 -12.17 -20.94
CA GLU A 394 -1.34 -13.12 -21.74
C GLU A 394 -2.41 -12.43 -22.59
N GLY A 395 -2.00 -11.93 -23.76
CA GLY A 395 -2.89 -11.47 -24.81
C GLY A 395 -3.69 -10.20 -24.49
N PRO A 396 -4.73 -9.90 -25.31
CA PRO A 396 -5.57 -8.72 -25.17
C PRO A 396 -6.57 -8.84 -24.02
N TYR A 397 -6.81 -7.74 -23.29
CA TYR A 397 -7.73 -7.71 -22.14
C TYR A 397 -9.22 -7.59 -22.53
N ASN A 398 -9.53 -7.19 -23.77
CA ASN A 398 -10.89 -6.79 -24.19
C ASN A 398 -11.62 -7.82 -25.07
N LYS A 399 -10.91 -8.79 -25.63
CA LYS A 399 -11.44 -9.83 -26.53
C LYS A 399 -10.73 -11.17 -26.25
N PRO A 400 -11.37 -12.32 -26.50
CA PRO A 400 -10.69 -13.62 -26.48
C PRO A 400 -9.65 -13.71 -27.62
N MET A 401 -8.80 -14.73 -27.55
CA MET A 401 -7.85 -15.09 -28.61
C MET A 401 -8.61 -15.39 -29.92
N ARG A 402 -7.97 -15.17 -31.07
CA ARG A 402 -8.49 -15.62 -32.38
C ARG A 402 -8.84 -17.11 -32.42
N ASN A 403 -8.13 -17.93 -31.65
CA ASN A 403 -8.30 -19.38 -31.56
C ASN A 403 -9.49 -19.81 -30.66
N GLY A 404 -10.22 -18.87 -30.05
CA GLY A 404 -11.30 -19.15 -29.09
C GLY A 404 -10.84 -19.41 -27.66
N GLU A 405 -9.52 -19.52 -27.42
CA GLU A 405 -8.94 -19.70 -26.09
C GLU A 405 -9.19 -18.49 -25.17
N ILE A 406 -9.51 -18.79 -23.90
CA ILE A 406 -9.76 -17.81 -22.84
C ILE A 406 -8.49 -17.70 -21.98
N LEU A 407 -7.77 -16.58 -22.10
CA LEU A 407 -6.54 -16.34 -21.32
C LEU A 407 -6.83 -15.65 -19.97
N ASP A 408 -5.92 -15.80 -19.01
CA ASP A 408 -6.13 -15.33 -17.63
C ASP A 408 -6.29 -13.81 -17.55
N ARG A 409 -5.64 -13.02 -18.44
CA ARG A 409 -5.79 -11.55 -18.49
C ARG A 409 -7.22 -11.12 -18.82
N TYR A 410 -7.81 -11.75 -19.84
CA TYR A 410 -9.18 -11.48 -20.27
C TYR A 410 -10.17 -11.88 -19.17
N LEU A 411 -9.95 -13.05 -18.56
CA LEU A 411 -10.73 -13.56 -17.44
C LEU A 411 -10.69 -12.62 -16.22
N LEU A 412 -9.50 -12.18 -15.81
CA LEU A 412 -9.30 -11.18 -14.74
C LEU A 412 -9.97 -9.85 -15.05
N TYR A 413 -9.97 -9.39 -16.31
CA TYR A 413 -10.69 -8.18 -16.70
C TYR A 413 -12.22 -8.36 -16.60
N LEU A 414 -12.77 -9.46 -17.12
CA LEU A 414 -14.21 -9.74 -17.06
C LEU A 414 -14.74 -9.85 -15.63
N ILE A 415 -14.03 -10.61 -14.80
CA ILE A 415 -14.43 -10.95 -13.44
C ILE A 415 -14.09 -9.79 -12.49
N TRP A 416 -12.82 -9.41 -12.41
CA TRP A 416 -12.34 -8.66 -11.25
C TRP A 416 -12.11 -7.17 -11.51
N ALA A 417 -11.44 -6.81 -12.61
CA ALA A 417 -11.01 -5.44 -12.88
C ALA A 417 -12.07 -4.51 -13.52
N ARG A 418 -13.28 -5.02 -13.84
CA ARG A 418 -14.40 -4.20 -14.31
C ARG A 418 -15.06 -3.43 -13.14
N PRO A 419 -15.14 -2.09 -13.17
CA PRO A 419 -15.77 -1.30 -12.09
C PRO A 419 -17.23 -1.71 -11.80
N ALA A 420 -17.98 -2.11 -12.82
CA ALA A 420 -19.36 -2.60 -12.69
C ALA A 420 -19.51 -3.92 -11.90
N GLN A 421 -18.41 -4.58 -11.50
CA GLN A 421 -18.42 -5.82 -10.72
C GLN A 421 -18.02 -5.61 -9.24
N TRP A 422 -18.06 -4.37 -8.74
CA TRP A 422 -17.68 -3.97 -7.38
C TRP A 422 -18.22 -4.90 -6.28
N TYR A 423 -19.47 -5.36 -6.40
CA TYR A 423 -20.16 -6.19 -5.41
C TYR A 423 -19.68 -7.65 -5.33
N LYS A 424 -18.83 -8.15 -6.22
CA LYS A 424 -18.49 -9.59 -6.24
C LYS A 424 -17.14 -9.92 -5.58
N LYS A 425 -17.00 -11.12 -5.02
CA LYS A 425 -15.80 -11.58 -4.31
C LYS A 425 -14.56 -11.58 -5.22
N GLN A 426 -13.42 -11.13 -4.70
CA GLN A 426 -12.14 -11.15 -5.41
C GLN A 426 -11.63 -12.59 -5.64
N PRO A 427 -11.15 -12.95 -6.85
CA PRO A 427 -10.61 -14.28 -7.15
C PRO A 427 -9.11 -14.37 -6.81
N LEU A 428 -8.78 -14.47 -5.52
CA LEU A 428 -7.39 -14.44 -5.02
C LEU A 428 -6.46 -15.47 -5.69
N TRP A 429 -6.93 -16.70 -5.94
CA TRP A 429 -6.17 -17.72 -6.65
C TRP A 429 -5.78 -17.31 -8.08
N LEU A 430 -6.70 -16.72 -8.84
CA LEU A 430 -6.42 -16.29 -10.22
C LEU A 430 -5.47 -15.09 -10.26
N ILE A 431 -5.62 -14.16 -9.31
CA ILE A 431 -4.71 -13.03 -9.11
C ILE A 431 -3.29 -13.56 -8.83
N ARG A 432 -3.15 -14.53 -7.90
CA ARG A 432 -1.88 -15.19 -7.60
C ARG A 432 -1.27 -15.90 -8.81
N ARG A 433 -2.07 -16.70 -9.53
CA ARG A 433 -1.63 -17.45 -10.72
C ARG A 433 -1.06 -16.54 -11.82
N TYR A 434 -1.60 -15.32 -11.95
CA TYR A 434 -1.21 -14.38 -12.99
C TYR A 434 -0.11 -13.38 -12.58
N PHE A 435 -0.24 -12.78 -11.39
CA PHE A 435 0.63 -11.71 -10.89
C PHE A 435 1.68 -12.16 -9.86
N GLY A 436 1.54 -13.36 -9.30
CA GLY A 436 2.39 -13.87 -8.22
C GLY A 436 1.88 -13.49 -6.82
N GLU A 437 2.61 -13.96 -5.80
CA GLU A 437 2.21 -13.93 -4.41
C GLU A 437 2.23 -12.52 -3.79
N LYS A 438 3.25 -11.68 -4.04
CA LYS A 438 3.34 -10.30 -3.47
C LYS A 438 2.08 -9.47 -3.74
N ILE A 439 1.55 -9.54 -4.96
CA ILE A 439 0.35 -8.79 -5.39
C ILE A 439 -0.93 -9.46 -4.88
N ALA A 440 -1.01 -10.80 -4.91
CA ALA A 440 -2.14 -11.50 -4.32
C ALA A 440 -2.28 -11.25 -2.82
N LEU A 441 -1.16 -11.09 -2.09
CA LEU A 441 -1.14 -10.78 -0.67
C LEU A 441 -1.67 -9.37 -0.38
N TYR A 442 -1.30 -8.37 -1.20
CA TYR A 442 -1.88 -7.02 -1.13
C TYR A 442 -3.40 -7.05 -1.26
N PHE A 443 -3.94 -7.69 -2.29
CA PHE A 443 -5.39 -7.78 -2.49
C PHE A 443 -6.09 -8.66 -1.43
N ALA A 444 -5.41 -9.67 -0.90
CA ALA A 444 -5.90 -10.45 0.25
C ALA A 444 -5.98 -9.59 1.53
N TRP A 445 -5.00 -8.74 1.79
CA TRP A 445 -4.99 -7.79 2.90
C TRP A 445 -6.06 -6.71 2.73
N LEU A 446 -6.09 -6.03 1.58
CA LEU A 446 -7.08 -4.99 1.28
C LEU A 446 -8.51 -5.54 1.32
N GLY A 447 -8.73 -6.72 0.74
CA GLY A 447 -10.00 -7.45 0.79
C GLY A 447 -10.36 -8.01 2.17
N PHE A 448 -9.41 -8.14 3.08
CA PHE A 448 -9.65 -8.49 4.49
C PHE A 448 -9.98 -7.24 5.31
N TYR A 449 -9.19 -6.18 5.19
CA TYR A 449 -9.42 -4.86 5.80
C TYR A 449 -10.81 -4.32 5.46
N THR A 450 -11.22 -4.36 4.19
CA THR A 450 -12.57 -3.96 3.73
C THR A 450 -13.69 -4.76 4.40
N LYS A 451 -13.49 -6.07 4.65
CA LYS A 451 -14.49 -6.88 5.37
C LYS A 451 -14.53 -6.54 6.85
N CYS A 452 -13.37 -6.26 7.44
CA CYS A 452 -13.27 -5.85 8.83
C CYS A 452 -13.86 -4.45 9.07
N LEU A 453 -13.94 -3.57 8.05
CA LEU A 453 -14.60 -2.27 8.16
C LEU A 453 -16.14 -2.33 8.20
N TYR A 454 -16.80 -3.44 7.85
CA TYR A 454 -18.27 -3.52 7.88
C TYR A 454 -18.86 -3.28 9.29
N PRO A 455 -18.41 -3.92 10.39
CA PRO A 455 -18.96 -3.64 11.72
C PRO A 455 -18.70 -2.20 12.20
N PRO A 456 -17.48 -1.62 12.11
CA PRO A 456 -17.26 -0.19 12.35
C PRO A 456 -18.17 0.76 11.56
N ALA A 457 -18.36 0.52 10.26
CA ALA A 457 -19.21 1.37 9.43
C ALA A 457 -20.68 1.31 9.87
N VAL A 458 -21.17 0.13 10.28
CA VAL A 458 -22.54 -0.04 10.80
C VAL A 458 -22.69 0.60 12.19
N VAL A 459 -21.78 0.33 13.13
CA VAL A 459 -21.87 0.90 14.49
C VAL A 459 -21.69 2.41 14.46
N GLY A 460 -20.74 2.94 13.69
CA GLY A 460 -20.53 4.38 13.52
C GLY A 460 -21.72 5.09 12.88
N LEU A 461 -22.38 4.46 11.90
CA LEU A 461 -23.64 4.95 11.33
C LEU A 461 -24.78 4.94 12.35
N LEU A 462 -24.87 3.90 13.20
CA LEU A 462 -25.87 3.84 14.28
C LEU A 462 -25.62 4.93 15.33
N CYS A 463 -24.37 5.19 15.74
CA CYS A 463 -24.03 6.30 16.63
C CYS A 463 -24.36 7.67 16.03
N PHE A 464 -24.18 7.85 14.72
CA PHE A 464 -24.56 9.07 14.01
C PHE A 464 -26.08 9.25 13.92
N VAL A 465 -26.83 8.18 13.62
CA VAL A 465 -28.30 8.20 13.60
C VAL A 465 -28.87 8.41 15.01
N TYR A 466 -28.23 7.87 16.05
CA TYR A 466 -28.56 8.18 17.45
C TYR A 466 -28.37 9.67 17.73
N GLY A 467 -27.25 10.27 17.32
CA GLY A 467 -27.00 11.71 17.44
C GLY A 467 -28.07 12.57 16.75
N LEU A 468 -28.54 12.17 15.56
CA LEU A 468 -29.67 12.83 14.87
C LEU A 468 -31.00 12.68 15.63
N GLY A 469 -31.33 11.47 16.10
CA GLY A 469 -32.58 11.20 16.82
C GLY A 469 -32.64 11.84 18.22
N SER A 470 -31.50 11.91 18.92
CA SER A 470 -31.37 12.53 20.24
C SER A 470 -31.19 14.06 20.16
N MET A 471 -31.04 14.66 18.97
CA MET A 471 -30.81 16.10 18.81
C MET A 471 -31.94 16.97 19.42
N GLU A 472 -33.18 16.49 19.43
CA GLU A 472 -34.33 17.16 20.05
C GLU A 472 -34.66 16.62 21.46
N GLY A 473 -33.96 15.58 21.91
CA GLY A 473 -34.17 14.91 23.20
C GLY A 473 -33.67 15.70 24.42
N GLU A 474 -33.95 15.19 25.61
CA GLU A 474 -33.62 15.84 26.90
C GLU A 474 -32.11 15.88 27.16
N ASP A 475 -31.34 14.90 26.67
CA ASP A 475 -29.87 14.87 26.71
C ASP A 475 -29.17 16.11 26.09
N ASN A 476 -29.87 16.87 25.24
CA ASN A 476 -29.30 18.01 24.50
C ASN A 476 -29.63 19.40 25.09
N ILE A 477 -29.65 19.52 26.43
CA ILE A 477 -29.83 20.82 27.10
C ILE A 477 -28.80 21.88 26.66
N PRO A 478 -27.47 21.62 26.61
CA PRO A 478 -26.49 22.67 26.32
C PRO A 478 -26.64 23.34 24.94
N SER A 479 -26.97 22.59 23.88
CA SER A 479 -27.23 23.21 22.57
C SER A 479 -28.60 23.90 22.50
N LYS A 480 -29.59 23.44 23.26
CA LYS A 480 -30.88 24.15 23.40
C LYS A 480 -30.71 25.49 24.11
N GLU A 481 -29.90 25.58 25.15
CA GLU A 481 -29.57 26.84 25.85
C GLU A 481 -28.87 27.84 24.93
N ILE A 482 -27.82 27.42 24.21
CA ILE A 482 -27.09 28.27 23.23
C ILE A 482 -28.03 28.82 22.15
N CYS A 483 -28.94 27.99 21.64
CA CYS A 483 -29.89 28.40 20.59
C CYS A 483 -31.09 29.22 21.11
N ASN A 484 -31.31 29.32 22.42
CA ASN A 484 -32.45 30.04 23.00
C ASN A 484 -32.04 31.47 23.40
N SER A 485 -32.59 32.47 22.72
CA SER A 485 -32.33 33.89 22.98
C SER A 485 -32.66 34.35 24.39
N ASN A 486 -33.56 33.65 25.09
CA ASN A 486 -34.08 34.08 26.39
C ASN A 486 -33.27 33.52 27.57
N ILE A 487 -32.32 32.61 27.31
CA ILE A 487 -31.44 32.00 28.31
C ILE A 487 -30.01 32.42 27.99
N ALA A 488 -29.23 31.56 27.31
CA ALA A 488 -27.82 31.83 27.03
C ALA A 488 -27.59 32.54 25.68
N GLY A 489 -28.53 32.50 24.74
CA GLY A 489 -28.34 33.01 23.38
C GLY A 489 -28.10 34.53 23.27
N ASN A 490 -28.48 35.32 24.28
CA ASN A 490 -28.26 36.76 24.33
C ASN A 490 -26.95 37.18 25.04
N ILE A 491 -26.18 36.22 25.58
CA ILE A 491 -24.88 36.48 26.21
C ILE A 491 -23.90 37.11 25.21
N THR A 492 -23.23 38.18 25.64
CA THR A 492 -22.19 38.91 24.89
C THR A 492 -20.81 38.27 25.06
N LEU A 493 -20.22 37.85 23.96
CA LEU A 493 -18.89 37.23 23.94
C LEU A 493 -17.79 38.25 23.65
N CYS A 494 -16.66 38.12 24.34
CA CYS A 494 -15.47 38.93 24.10
C CYS A 494 -14.92 38.73 22.66
N PRO A 495 -14.44 39.79 21.98
CA PRO A 495 -14.03 39.73 20.58
C PRO A 495 -12.77 38.88 20.35
N LEU A 496 -12.81 38.03 19.33
CA LEU A 496 -11.75 37.06 19.00
C LEU A 496 -10.54 37.67 18.27
N CYS A 497 -10.67 38.85 17.65
CA CYS A 497 -9.56 39.60 17.06
C CYS A 497 -9.44 40.98 17.71
N ASP A 498 -8.32 41.68 17.48
CA ASP A 498 -8.05 43.01 18.04
C ASP A 498 -8.43 44.09 17.02
N ARG A 499 -8.93 45.24 17.51
CA ARG A 499 -9.39 46.42 16.74
C ARG A 499 -10.57 46.23 15.78
N ALA A 500 -10.55 45.21 14.92
CA ALA A 500 -11.47 45.03 13.79
C ALA A 500 -12.65 44.06 14.05
N CYS A 501 -12.79 43.53 15.27
CA CYS A 501 -13.87 42.61 15.64
C CYS A 501 -14.92 43.29 16.52
N ASN A 502 -16.20 43.11 16.16
CA ASN A 502 -17.33 43.42 17.03
C ASN A 502 -17.53 42.31 18.08
N TYR A 503 -18.14 42.66 19.21
CA TYR A 503 -18.75 41.71 20.14
C TYR A 503 -19.79 40.83 19.41
N GLN A 504 -19.80 39.53 19.72
CA GLN A 504 -20.71 38.54 19.10
C GLN A 504 -21.70 38.03 20.16
N LYS A 505 -22.90 37.63 19.74
CA LYS A 505 -23.85 36.96 20.64
C LYS A 505 -23.67 35.46 20.58
N LEU A 506 -23.82 34.78 21.72
CA LEU A 506 -23.65 33.31 21.78
C LEU A 506 -24.61 32.55 20.84
N GLY A 507 -25.81 33.10 20.59
CA GLY A 507 -26.79 32.53 19.66
C GLY A 507 -26.30 32.41 18.21
N ASP A 508 -25.32 33.22 17.77
CA ASP A 508 -24.76 33.14 16.41
C ASP A 508 -24.02 31.80 16.16
N SER A 509 -23.54 31.14 17.23
CA SER A 509 -22.90 29.82 17.18
C SER A 509 -23.87 28.63 17.27
N CYS A 510 -25.19 28.85 17.27
CA CYS A 510 -26.21 27.79 17.41
C CYS A 510 -26.05 26.62 16.42
N ILE A 511 -25.76 26.89 15.14
CA ILE A 511 -25.53 25.84 14.11
C ILE A 511 -24.33 24.97 14.47
N PHE A 512 -23.24 25.60 14.91
CA PHE A 512 -22.01 24.92 15.28
C PHE A 512 -22.18 24.10 16.56
N SER A 513 -22.95 24.59 17.54
CA SER A 513 -23.34 23.83 18.73
C SER A 513 -24.11 22.54 18.41
N LYS A 514 -25.13 22.62 17.54
CA LYS A 514 -25.88 21.44 17.06
C LYS A 514 -24.97 20.45 16.32
N LEU A 515 -24.03 20.96 15.51
CA LEU A 515 -23.04 20.13 14.81
C LEU A 515 -22.05 19.45 15.79
N THR A 516 -21.64 20.14 16.84
CA THR A 516 -20.81 19.54 17.90
C THR A 516 -21.57 18.43 18.60
N TYR A 517 -22.82 18.63 19.05
CA TYR A 517 -23.61 17.57 19.72
C TYR A 517 -23.82 16.33 18.84
N LEU A 518 -24.01 16.50 17.53
CA LEU A 518 -24.16 15.39 16.58
C LEU A 518 -22.96 14.43 16.59
N PHE A 519 -21.75 14.93 16.84
CA PHE A 519 -20.51 14.16 16.88
C PHE A 519 -19.93 13.95 18.30
N ASP A 520 -20.35 14.75 19.29
CA ASP A 520 -19.93 14.73 20.68
C ASP A 520 -21.12 14.34 21.58
N ASN A 521 -21.51 13.07 21.48
CA ASN A 521 -22.61 12.45 22.23
C ASN A 521 -22.11 11.23 23.03
N PRO A 522 -22.81 10.78 24.08
CA PRO A 522 -22.36 9.65 24.91
C PRO A 522 -22.10 8.35 24.13
N ALA A 523 -22.77 8.14 22.99
CA ALA A 523 -22.55 6.96 22.15
C ALA A 523 -21.23 7.00 21.36
N THR A 524 -20.58 8.17 21.19
CA THR A 524 -19.25 8.24 20.55
C THR A 524 -18.11 7.82 21.50
N VAL A 525 -18.29 7.98 22.82
CA VAL A 525 -17.38 7.42 23.83
C VAL A 525 -17.42 5.88 23.79
N PHE A 526 -18.62 5.29 23.75
CA PHE A 526 -18.79 3.85 23.51
C PHE A 526 -18.15 3.42 22.18
N PHE A 527 -18.36 4.19 21.12
CA PHE A 527 -17.79 3.90 19.80
C PHE A 527 -16.25 3.91 19.80
N ALA A 528 -15.61 4.84 20.53
CA ALA A 528 -14.17 4.88 20.67
C ALA A 528 -13.61 3.61 21.34
N ILE A 529 -14.24 3.13 22.42
CA ILE A 529 -13.88 1.86 23.08
C ILE A 529 -14.03 0.68 22.11
N PHE A 530 -15.18 0.61 21.41
CA PHE A 530 -15.42 -0.40 20.37
C PHE A 530 -14.36 -0.36 19.26
N MET A 531 -13.93 0.84 18.83
CA MET A 531 -12.94 1.00 17.78
C MET A 531 -11.52 0.62 18.22
N SER A 532 -11.10 0.91 19.44
CA SER A 532 -9.83 0.43 19.99
C SER A 532 -9.80 -1.11 20.11
N PHE A 533 -10.92 -1.70 20.54
CA PHE A 533 -11.11 -3.15 20.56
C PHE A 533 -11.08 -3.77 19.15
N TRP A 534 -11.77 -3.14 18.20
CA TRP A 534 -11.81 -3.57 16.81
C TRP A 534 -10.43 -3.51 16.15
N ALA A 535 -9.66 -2.43 16.36
CA ALA A 535 -8.37 -2.21 15.72
C ALA A 535 -7.36 -3.31 16.08
N THR A 536 -7.30 -3.72 17.34
CA THR A 536 -6.45 -4.83 17.79
C THR A 536 -6.96 -6.19 17.32
N THR A 537 -8.27 -6.42 17.39
CA THR A 537 -8.92 -7.63 16.85
C THR A 537 -8.63 -7.80 15.35
N PHE A 538 -8.66 -6.70 14.57
CA PHE A 538 -8.31 -6.69 13.15
C PHE A 538 -6.88 -7.16 12.91
N LEU A 539 -5.90 -6.68 13.69
CA LEU A 539 -4.50 -7.09 13.53
C LEU A 539 -4.25 -8.55 13.89
N GLU A 540 -4.83 -9.07 14.98
CA GLU A 540 -4.67 -10.49 15.33
C GLU A 540 -5.38 -11.42 14.34
N LEU A 541 -6.58 -11.05 13.87
CA LEU A 541 -7.27 -11.79 12.82
C LEU A 541 -6.53 -11.70 11.47
N TRP A 542 -5.85 -10.59 11.15
CA TRP A 542 -4.99 -10.51 9.98
C TRP A 542 -3.79 -11.47 10.10
N LYS A 543 -3.05 -11.46 11.21
CA LYS A 543 -1.94 -12.41 11.44
C LYS A 543 -2.40 -13.85 11.26
N ARG A 544 -3.57 -14.19 11.83
CA ARG A 544 -4.19 -15.51 11.69
C ARG A 544 -4.57 -15.85 10.24
N ARG A 545 -5.09 -14.89 9.45
CA ARG A 545 -5.36 -15.13 8.03
C ARG A 545 -4.07 -15.20 7.20
N GLN A 546 -3.06 -14.40 7.52
CA GLN A 546 -1.75 -14.42 6.88
C GLN A 546 -1.05 -15.77 7.09
N ALA A 547 -1.05 -16.33 8.30
CA ALA A 547 -0.49 -17.67 8.56
C ALA A 547 -1.17 -18.76 7.71
N VAL A 548 -2.50 -18.65 7.52
CA VAL A 548 -3.24 -19.55 6.62
C VAL A 548 -2.87 -19.32 5.16
N LEU A 549 -2.70 -18.08 4.70
CA LEU A 549 -2.26 -17.76 3.33
C LEU A 549 -0.83 -18.25 3.05
N VAL A 550 0.11 -18.08 3.99
CA VAL A 550 1.49 -18.55 3.87
C VAL A 550 1.55 -20.07 3.67
N TRP A 551 0.67 -20.81 4.35
CA TRP A 551 0.53 -22.24 4.17
C TRP A 551 -0.25 -22.61 2.88
N GLU A 552 -1.43 -22.02 2.64
CA GLU A 552 -2.23 -22.20 1.41
C GLU A 552 -1.40 -21.93 0.14
N TRP A 553 -0.41 -21.03 0.23
CA TRP A 553 0.43 -20.61 -0.89
C TRP A 553 1.84 -21.20 -0.91
N ASP A 554 2.20 -22.05 0.05
CA ASP A 554 3.54 -22.62 0.19
C ASP A 554 4.67 -21.57 0.13
N LEU A 555 4.54 -20.55 0.97
CA LEU A 555 5.48 -19.45 1.08
C LEU A 555 6.58 -19.69 2.12
N GLN A 556 6.57 -20.83 2.81
CA GLN A 556 7.53 -21.14 3.88
C GLN A 556 8.98 -21.21 3.35
N ASN A 557 9.89 -20.54 4.06
CA ASN A 557 11.32 -20.46 3.77
C ASN A 557 11.64 -19.63 2.51
N ALA A 558 10.81 -18.66 2.15
CA ALA A 558 11.05 -17.78 1.00
C ALA A 558 12.19 -16.77 1.23
N GLU A 559 12.58 -16.51 2.49
CA GLU A 559 13.63 -15.54 2.85
C GLU A 559 15.08 -16.04 2.76
N TYR A 560 15.31 -17.34 2.54
CA TYR A 560 16.68 -17.88 2.52
C TYR A 560 17.39 -17.60 1.18
N ASP A 561 18.45 -16.79 1.27
CA ASP A 561 19.33 -16.29 0.20
C ASP A 561 18.75 -15.21 -0.76
N GLU A 562 18.35 -14.06 -0.20
CA GLU A 562 18.28 -12.82 -0.99
C GLU A 562 19.69 -12.35 -1.43
N GLU A 563 19.87 -12.21 -2.75
CA GLU A 563 21.09 -11.65 -3.34
C GLU A 563 21.27 -10.15 -2.98
N PRO A 564 22.52 -9.69 -2.75
CA PRO A 564 22.80 -8.30 -2.44
C PRO A 564 22.44 -7.35 -3.60
N ARG A 565 22.15 -6.08 -3.29
CA ARG A 565 21.87 -5.06 -4.30
C ARG A 565 23.14 -4.72 -5.10
N PRO A 566 23.09 -4.52 -6.43
CA PRO A 566 24.29 -4.21 -7.23
C PRO A 566 24.96 -2.87 -6.84
N GLU A 567 24.18 -1.92 -6.32
CA GLU A 567 24.68 -0.67 -5.70
C GLU A 567 25.55 -0.93 -4.46
N PHE A 568 25.23 -1.98 -3.69
CA PHE A 568 25.96 -2.35 -2.48
C PHE A 568 27.29 -3.00 -2.82
N GLU A 569 27.31 -3.97 -3.74
CA GLU A 569 28.53 -4.64 -4.19
C GLU A 569 29.54 -3.68 -4.86
N THR A 570 29.05 -2.68 -5.60
CA THR A 570 29.91 -1.71 -6.30
C THR A 570 30.49 -0.64 -5.38
N SER A 571 29.82 -0.32 -4.29
CA SER A 571 30.24 0.73 -3.34
C SER A 571 31.08 0.20 -2.17
N VAL A 572 30.92 -1.07 -1.78
CA VAL A 572 31.61 -1.67 -0.63
C VAL A 572 32.89 -2.38 -1.07
N LYS A 573 34.04 -1.88 -0.59
CA LYS A 573 35.37 -2.48 -0.83
C LYS A 573 35.84 -3.44 0.27
N THR A 574 35.06 -3.58 1.35
CA THR A 574 35.39 -4.37 2.54
C THR A 574 34.72 -5.73 2.50
N PHE A 575 35.49 -6.81 2.61
CA PHE A 575 35.01 -8.19 2.52
C PHE A 575 35.19 -8.96 3.84
N ARG A 576 34.23 -9.82 4.17
CA ARG A 576 34.23 -10.73 5.32
C ARG A 576 33.93 -12.15 4.84
N ILE A 577 34.52 -13.16 5.47
CA ILE A 577 34.14 -14.55 5.25
C ILE A 577 32.85 -14.84 6.02
N ASN A 578 31.81 -15.26 5.31
CA ASN A 578 30.54 -15.66 5.91
C ASN A 578 30.73 -17.01 6.64
N PRO A 579 30.32 -17.17 7.92
CA PRO A 579 30.53 -18.40 8.66
C PRO A 579 29.68 -19.59 8.16
N VAL A 580 28.58 -19.33 7.44
CA VAL A 580 27.67 -20.34 6.90
C VAL A 580 28.13 -20.80 5.52
N THR A 581 28.25 -19.88 4.55
CA THR A 581 28.62 -20.23 3.16
C THR A 581 30.13 -20.42 2.97
N LYS A 582 30.97 -19.90 3.88
CA LYS A 582 32.44 -19.81 3.78
C LYS A 582 32.95 -18.98 2.60
N GLU A 583 32.06 -18.27 1.90
CA GLU A 583 32.40 -17.37 0.81
C GLU A 583 32.77 -15.97 1.33
N LYS A 584 33.47 -15.19 0.51
CA LYS A 584 33.81 -13.78 0.80
C LYS A 584 32.65 -12.88 0.39
N GLU A 585 31.90 -12.38 1.35
CA GLU A 585 30.82 -11.42 1.12
C GLU A 585 31.27 -9.96 1.37
N PRO A 586 30.76 -8.97 0.61
CA PRO A 586 30.92 -7.56 0.94
C PRO A 586 30.18 -7.24 2.24
N TYR A 587 30.81 -6.50 3.16
CA TYR A 587 30.20 -6.08 4.41
C TYR A 587 30.50 -4.61 4.72
N LEU A 588 29.53 -3.92 5.33
CA LEU A 588 29.71 -2.55 5.81
C LEU A 588 29.97 -2.56 7.33
N PRO A 589 31.03 -1.92 7.85
CA PRO A 589 31.28 -1.84 9.29
C PRO A 589 30.14 -1.14 10.04
N ALA A 590 29.76 -1.69 11.20
CA ALA A 590 28.61 -1.22 11.98
C ALA A 590 28.67 0.28 12.33
N TRP A 591 29.86 0.80 12.68
CA TRP A 591 30.06 2.23 12.94
C TRP A 591 29.77 3.11 11.72
N SER A 592 30.18 2.67 10.51
CA SER A 592 29.86 3.40 9.28
C SER A 592 28.36 3.36 8.97
N LYS A 593 27.69 2.22 9.18
CA LYS A 593 26.23 2.09 9.05
C LYS A 593 25.51 3.03 10.04
N ALA A 594 25.97 3.11 11.30
CA ALA A 594 25.41 3.98 12.32
C ALA A 594 25.56 5.48 12.00
N VAL A 595 26.74 5.94 11.54
CA VAL A 595 26.95 7.34 11.14
C VAL A 595 26.05 7.72 9.95
N ARG A 596 25.85 6.82 8.98
CA ARG A 596 24.92 7.04 7.86
C ARG A 596 23.47 7.16 8.33
N TYR A 597 23.02 6.28 9.22
CA TYR A 597 21.67 6.35 9.81
C TYR A 597 21.45 7.61 10.65
N LEU A 598 22.48 8.10 11.37
CA LEU A 598 22.39 9.36 12.10
C LEU A 598 22.26 10.55 11.14
N ALA A 599 23.00 10.53 10.02
CA ALA A 599 22.94 11.58 9.00
C ALA A 599 21.62 11.58 8.21
N THR A 600 21.03 10.43 7.89
CA THR A 600 19.68 10.40 7.30
C THR A 600 18.61 10.75 8.32
N GLY A 601 18.75 10.28 9.57
CA GLY A 601 17.86 10.62 10.67
C GLY A 601 17.76 12.12 10.92
N SER A 602 18.88 12.85 10.88
CA SER A 602 18.88 14.30 11.06
C SER A 602 18.21 15.04 9.89
N ILE A 603 18.34 14.55 8.66
CA ILE A 603 17.63 15.10 7.48
C ILE A 603 16.12 14.86 7.60
N VAL A 604 15.69 13.67 8.03
CA VAL A 604 14.27 13.37 8.28
C VAL A 604 13.71 14.28 9.38
N PHE A 605 14.45 14.47 10.47
CA PHE A 605 14.08 15.40 11.55
C PHE A 605 13.95 16.85 11.06
N PHE A 606 14.90 17.32 10.25
CA PHE A 606 14.82 18.65 9.63
C PHE A 606 13.57 18.81 8.76
N MET A 607 13.24 17.81 7.93
CA MET A 607 12.01 17.83 7.11
C MET A 607 10.74 17.81 7.95
N ILE A 608 10.73 17.13 9.10
CA ILE A 608 9.64 17.18 10.08
C ILE A 608 9.48 18.60 10.66
N CYS A 609 10.57 19.27 11.00
CA CYS A 609 10.53 20.68 11.43
C CYS A 609 10.00 21.62 10.34
N VAL A 610 10.34 21.39 9.07
CA VAL A 610 9.79 22.15 7.93
C VAL A 610 8.27 21.95 7.80
N VAL A 611 7.77 20.72 7.96
CA VAL A 611 6.33 20.42 7.97
C VAL A 611 5.63 21.16 9.12
N LEU A 612 6.15 21.08 10.34
CA LEU A 612 5.58 21.79 11.50
C LEU A 612 5.58 23.31 11.29
N GLY A 613 6.65 23.86 10.71
CA GLY A 613 6.72 25.27 10.32
C GLY A 613 5.69 25.66 9.26
N ALA A 614 5.45 24.81 8.27
CA ALA A 614 4.42 25.03 7.24
C ALA A 614 3.01 25.01 7.83
N VAL A 615 2.72 24.11 8.78
CA VAL A 615 1.45 24.06 9.52
C VAL A 615 1.25 25.31 10.37
N LEU A 616 2.27 25.77 11.10
CA LEU A 616 2.21 27.06 11.81
C LEU A 616 1.96 28.22 10.83
N GLY A 617 2.56 28.18 9.64
CA GLY A 617 2.29 29.14 8.56
C GLY A 617 0.83 29.15 8.08
N THR A 618 0.19 27.98 7.90
CA THR A 618 -1.23 27.93 7.52
C THR A 618 -2.16 28.42 8.63
N ILE A 619 -1.80 28.21 9.89
CA ILE A 619 -2.52 28.74 11.06
C ILE A 619 -2.42 30.27 11.11
N VAL A 620 -1.22 30.84 10.98
CA VAL A 620 -1.03 32.30 10.94
C VAL A 620 -1.78 32.93 9.77
N TYR A 621 -1.76 32.30 8.59
CA TYR A 621 -2.54 32.72 7.42
C TYR A 621 -4.05 32.73 7.72
N ARG A 622 -4.59 31.69 8.40
CA ARG A 622 -5.99 31.62 8.81
C ARG A 622 -6.35 32.79 9.75
N ILE A 623 -5.55 33.05 10.79
CA ILE A 623 -5.79 34.14 11.76
C ILE A 623 -5.83 35.49 11.04
N SER A 624 -4.84 35.76 10.17
CA SER A 624 -4.78 36.99 9.38
C SER A 624 -5.98 37.17 8.46
N LEU A 625 -6.43 36.11 7.76
CA LEU A 625 -7.64 36.18 6.94
C LEU A 625 -8.91 36.46 7.75
N VAL A 626 -9.04 35.86 8.94
CA VAL A 626 -10.20 36.09 9.82
C VAL A 626 -10.29 37.57 10.19
N ALA A 627 -9.17 38.19 10.60
CA ALA A 627 -9.13 39.63 10.90
C ALA A 627 -9.52 40.49 9.68
N VAL A 628 -8.99 40.17 8.48
CA VAL A 628 -9.30 40.89 7.23
C VAL A 628 -10.78 40.79 6.86
N PHE A 629 -11.40 39.60 6.94
CA PHE A 629 -12.81 39.44 6.57
C PHE A 629 -13.79 40.05 7.57
N TYR A 630 -13.44 40.12 8.86
CA TYR A 630 -14.25 40.88 9.84
C TYR A 630 -14.11 42.39 9.65
N GLY A 631 -12.94 42.88 9.22
CA GLY A 631 -12.74 44.29 8.82
C GLY A 631 -13.42 44.69 7.51
N ALA A 632 -13.48 43.80 6.52
CA ALA A 632 -14.03 44.08 5.18
C ALA A 632 -15.53 44.46 5.22
N SER A 633 -15.95 45.53 4.55
CA SER A 633 -17.30 46.10 4.68
C SER A 633 -18.47 45.24 4.15
N GLY A 634 -18.19 44.14 3.44
CA GLY A 634 -19.21 43.26 2.86
C GLY A 634 -19.98 42.44 3.90
N SER A 635 -21.27 42.73 4.09
CA SER A 635 -22.14 42.06 5.08
C SER A 635 -22.24 40.53 4.91
N PHE A 636 -22.19 40.02 3.68
CA PHE A 636 -22.16 38.59 3.39
C PHE A 636 -20.87 37.91 3.86
N LEU A 637 -19.72 38.54 3.63
CA LEU A 637 -18.41 38.05 4.05
C LEU A 637 -18.31 38.01 5.58
N LYS A 638 -18.74 39.07 6.28
CA LYS A 638 -18.74 39.09 7.76
C LYS A 638 -19.56 37.95 8.38
N ARG A 639 -20.73 37.63 7.82
CA ARG A 639 -21.62 36.56 8.34
C ARG A 639 -21.05 35.16 8.17
N HIS A 640 -20.33 34.89 7.08
CA HIS A 640 -19.80 33.56 6.76
C HIS A 640 -18.27 33.44 6.92
N ALA A 641 -17.61 34.44 7.50
CA ALA A 641 -16.15 34.54 7.61
C ALA A 641 -15.50 33.28 8.18
N LYS A 642 -16.00 32.76 9.32
CA LYS A 642 -15.49 31.53 9.96
C LYS A 642 -15.51 30.29 9.04
N ILE A 643 -16.58 30.13 8.26
CA ILE A 643 -16.76 28.97 7.37
C ILE A 643 -15.84 29.10 6.16
N PHE A 644 -15.82 30.27 5.51
CA PHE A 644 -14.96 30.49 4.34
C PHE A 644 -13.48 30.37 4.69
N THR A 645 -13.01 30.93 5.81
CA THR A 645 -11.59 30.83 6.22
C THR A 645 -11.18 29.42 6.61
N SER A 646 -12.07 28.65 7.25
CA SER A 646 -11.80 27.24 7.56
C SER A 646 -11.65 26.41 6.28
N ILE A 647 -12.52 26.61 5.29
CA ILE A 647 -12.45 25.90 4.00
C ILE A 647 -11.20 26.31 3.20
N THR A 648 -10.89 27.61 3.07
CA THR A 648 -9.70 28.05 2.31
C THR A 648 -8.40 27.63 2.98
N ALA A 649 -8.30 27.71 4.31
CA ALA A 649 -7.14 27.21 5.05
C ALA A 649 -6.94 25.70 4.87
N ALA A 650 -8.02 24.90 4.94
CA ALA A 650 -7.96 23.45 4.72
C ALA A 650 -7.51 23.09 3.29
N LEU A 651 -8.00 23.81 2.27
CA LEU A 651 -7.59 23.61 0.88
C LEU A 651 -6.11 23.98 0.64
N ILE A 652 -5.64 25.10 1.21
CA ILE A 652 -4.24 25.52 1.10
C ILE A 652 -3.32 24.53 1.82
N ASN A 653 -3.72 24.05 3.00
CA ASN A 653 -3.01 23.00 3.73
C ASN A 653 -2.91 21.71 2.90
N LEU A 654 -4.00 21.27 2.26
CA LEU A 654 -3.99 20.11 1.37
C LEU A 654 -3.02 20.28 0.17
N VAL A 655 -2.99 21.46 -0.46
CA VAL A 655 -2.05 21.76 -1.56
C VAL A 655 -0.59 21.72 -1.07
N ILE A 656 -0.30 22.30 0.10
CA ILE A 656 1.04 22.26 0.70
C ILE A 656 1.47 20.82 0.99
N ILE A 657 0.60 20.03 1.63
CA ILE A 657 0.81 18.61 1.92
C ILE A 657 1.20 17.85 0.64
N MET A 658 0.44 18.02 -0.44
CA MET A 658 0.69 17.36 -1.74
C MET A 658 2.04 17.75 -2.37
N ILE A 659 2.45 19.02 -2.26
CA ILE A 659 3.74 19.50 -2.78
C ILE A 659 4.90 18.92 -1.94
N LEU A 660 4.79 18.99 -0.61
CA LEU A 660 5.81 18.48 0.31
C LEU A 660 6.01 16.96 0.18
N THR A 661 4.93 16.19 0.04
CA THR A 661 5.00 14.74 -0.23
C THR A 661 5.83 14.43 -1.48
N ARG A 662 5.60 15.12 -2.61
CA ARG A 662 6.38 14.88 -3.85
C ARG A 662 7.86 15.20 -3.70
N ILE A 663 8.20 16.26 -2.97
CA ILE A 663 9.59 16.62 -2.67
C ILE A 663 10.22 15.52 -1.79
N TYR A 664 9.50 15.07 -0.76
CA TYR A 664 10.00 14.06 0.15
C TYR A 664 10.19 12.68 -0.51
N HIS A 665 9.30 12.20 -1.39
CA HIS A 665 9.52 10.93 -2.13
C HIS A 665 10.79 10.96 -3.01
N ARG A 666 11.24 12.15 -3.45
CA ARG A 666 12.52 12.30 -4.15
C ARG A 666 13.70 12.29 -3.17
N LEU A 667 13.60 13.01 -2.05
CA LEU A 667 14.61 13.02 -0.99
C LEU A 667 14.78 11.65 -0.33
N ALA A 668 13.70 10.92 -0.07
CA ALA A 668 13.72 9.61 0.58
C ALA A 668 14.50 8.56 -0.22
N ARG A 669 14.31 8.52 -1.56
CA ARG A 669 15.12 7.64 -2.44
C ARG A 669 16.60 8.00 -2.36
N TRP A 670 16.94 9.29 -2.38
CA TRP A 670 18.32 9.74 -2.25
C TRP A 670 18.92 9.41 -0.87
N MET A 671 18.17 9.63 0.22
CA MET A 671 18.59 9.28 1.59
C MET A 671 18.86 7.78 1.75
N VAL A 672 17.95 6.91 1.32
CA VAL A 672 18.13 5.45 1.47
C VAL A 672 19.27 4.92 0.58
N ASN A 673 19.46 5.49 -0.62
CA ASN A 673 20.64 5.20 -1.43
C ASN A 673 21.95 5.60 -0.71
N MET A 674 21.95 6.69 0.07
CA MET A 674 23.10 7.11 0.89
C MET A 674 23.40 6.16 2.07
N GLU A 675 22.38 5.49 2.62
CA GLU A 675 22.55 4.46 3.66
C GLU A 675 23.27 3.22 3.13
N ASN A 676 23.01 2.88 1.86
CA ASN A 676 23.53 1.70 1.17
C ASN A 676 23.14 0.38 1.88
N PRO A 677 21.85 0.01 1.91
CA PRO A 677 21.37 -1.26 2.46
C PRO A 677 21.85 -2.46 1.64
N ARG A 678 22.06 -3.60 2.30
CA ARG A 678 22.62 -4.82 1.67
C ARG A 678 21.62 -5.47 0.73
N THR A 679 20.42 -5.76 1.24
CA THR A 679 19.36 -6.49 0.51
C THR A 679 18.25 -5.56 0.04
N GLN A 680 17.38 -6.04 -0.85
CA GLN A 680 16.22 -5.27 -1.28
C GLN A 680 15.18 -5.14 -0.15
N THR A 681 15.01 -6.18 0.68
CA THR A 681 14.20 -6.12 1.91
C THR A 681 14.64 -5.01 2.87
N GLU A 682 15.95 -4.89 3.15
CA GLU A 682 16.48 -3.77 3.97
C GLU A 682 16.18 -2.40 3.32
N TYR A 683 16.29 -2.30 1.99
CA TYR A 683 15.98 -1.08 1.25
C TYR A 683 14.50 -0.69 1.37
N GLU A 684 13.60 -1.62 1.04
CA GLU A 684 12.15 -1.40 1.09
C GLU A 684 11.69 -1.09 2.52
N ALA A 685 12.21 -1.77 3.55
CA ALA A 685 11.91 -1.48 4.95
C ALA A 685 12.40 -0.09 5.42
N SER A 686 13.65 0.29 5.10
CA SER A 686 14.20 1.59 5.49
C SER A 686 13.48 2.76 4.79
N TYR A 687 13.16 2.58 3.51
CA TYR A 687 12.37 3.52 2.71
C TYR A 687 10.96 3.68 3.29
N THR A 688 10.31 2.55 3.59
CA THR A 688 8.95 2.50 4.14
C THR A 688 8.85 3.25 5.47
N PHE A 689 9.74 2.97 6.41
CA PHE A 689 9.71 3.63 7.72
C PHE A 689 9.89 5.14 7.63
N LYS A 690 10.81 5.62 6.78
CA LYS A 690 11.09 7.06 6.62
C LYS A 690 9.96 7.83 5.95
N ILE A 691 9.34 7.26 4.92
CA ILE A 691 8.20 7.89 4.25
C ILE A 691 6.98 7.87 5.16
N PHE A 692 6.67 6.72 5.77
CA PHE A 692 5.57 6.66 6.73
C PHE A 692 5.72 7.70 7.85
N LEU A 693 6.91 7.83 8.47
CA LEU A 693 7.13 8.80 9.53
C LEU A 693 6.92 10.26 9.07
N PHE A 694 7.43 10.61 7.89
CA PHE A 694 7.24 11.95 7.33
C PHE A 694 5.78 12.22 6.97
N GLU A 695 5.13 11.30 6.25
CA GLU A 695 3.73 11.46 5.83
C GLU A 695 2.78 11.47 7.02
N PHE A 696 3.04 10.66 8.05
CA PHE A 696 2.31 10.70 9.31
C PHE A 696 2.34 12.11 9.90
N VAL A 697 3.51 12.75 10.01
CA VAL A 697 3.56 14.15 10.47
C VAL A 697 2.87 15.09 9.47
N ASN A 698 3.11 14.96 8.16
CA ASN A 698 2.54 15.83 7.12
C ASN A 698 1.00 15.85 7.15
N PHE A 699 0.36 14.69 7.26
CA PHE A 699 -1.11 14.57 7.30
C PHE A 699 -1.70 14.86 8.69
N TYR A 700 -1.13 14.31 9.78
CA TYR A 700 -1.76 14.38 11.10
C TYR A 700 -1.41 15.62 11.92
N SER A 701 -0.27 16.28 11.70
CA SER A 701 0.16 17.45 12.50
C SER A 701 -0.91 18.54 12.59
N SER A 702 -1.58 18.85 11.47
CA SER A 702 -2.65 19.83 11.41
C SER A 702 -3.90 19.44 12.23
N LEU A 703 -4.22 18.14 12.32
CA LEU A 703 -5.31 17.60 13.13
C LEU A 703 -4.94 17.55 14.62
N ILE A 704 -3.71 17.11 14.93
CA ILE A 704 -3.10 17.09 16.27
C ILE A 704 -3.11 18.51 16.87
N TYR A 705 -2.76 19.53 16.08
CA TYR A 705 -2.80 20.92 16.51
C TYR A 705 -4.22 21.34 16.95
N ILE A 706 -5.23 21.13 16.11
CA ILE A 706 -6.61 21.57 16.37
C ILE A 706 -7.25 20.79 17.53
N ALA A 707 -6.94 19.50 17.67
CA ALA A 707 -7.45 18.68 18.76
C ALA A 707 -6.84 19.05 20.12
N PHE A 708 -5.51 19.18 20.20
CA PHE A 708 -4.81 19.21 21.50
C PHE A 708 -4.24 20.57 21.90
N PHE A 709 -3.86 21.41 20.93
CA PHE A 709 -3.11 22.66 21.18
C PHE A 709 -3.95 23.93 20.98
N LYS A 710 -4.89 23.93 20.03
CA LYS A 710 -5.76 25.07 19.76
C LYS A 710 -6.58 25.46 21.00
N GLY A 711 -6.67 26.77 21.27
CA GLY A 711 -7.41 27.34 22.40
C GLY A 711 -6.85 27.03 23.80
N ARG A 712 -5.71 26.35 23.94
CA ARG A 712 -5.15 25.97 25.27
C ARG A 712 -4.10 26.91 25.82
N PHE A 713 -3.42 27.64 24.95
CA PHE A 713 -2.50 28.72 25.33
C PHE A 713 -3.21 30.07 25.49
N PHE A 714 -4.54 30.09 25.50
CA PHE A 714 -5.34 31.28 25.77
C PHE A 714 -5.61 31.39 27.29
N VAL A 715 -5.13 32.46 27.91
CA VAL A 715 -5.20 32.67 29.36
C VAL A 715 -6.48 33.44 29.71
N HIS A 716 -6.52 34.75 29.45
CA HIS A 716 -7.71 35.61 29.54
C HIS A 716 -7.60 36.76 28.52
N PRO A 717 -8.69 37.47 28.17
CA PRO A 717 -8.67 38.50 27.10
C PRO A 717 -7.71 39.68 27.34
N GLY A 718 -7.46 40.04 28.61
CA GLY A 718 -6.58 41.13 29.02
C GLY A 718 -5.11 40.77 29.26
N ASP A 719 -4.68 39.52 29.04
CA ASP A 719 -3.32 39.08 29.39
C ASP A 719 -2.25 39.84 28.59
N ALA A 720 -1.32 40.46 29.31
CA ALA A 720 -0.21 41.25 28.79
C ALA A 720 1.10 40.44 28.67
N ASP A 721 1.33 39.46 29.55
CA ASP A 721 2.58 38.70 29.62
C ASP A 721 2.67 37.72 28.45
N ALA A 722 1.55 37.08 28.09
CA ALA A 722 1.44 36.25 26.89
C ALA A 722 1.69 37.01 25.56
N ARG A 723 1.68 38.35 25.57
CA ARG A 723 1.88 39.22 24.39
C ARG A 723 3.14 40.09 24.46
N ALA A 724 4.02 39.87 25.44
CA ALA A 724 5.19 40.73 25.69
C ALA A 724 6.31 40.69 24.62
N SER A 725 6.34 39.67 23.76
CA SER A 725 7.38 39.53 22.72
C SER A 725 6.87 39.89 21.33
N GLU A 726 7.62 40.68 20.56
CA GLU A 726 7.14 41.27 19.30
C GLU A 726 6.70 40.24 18.24
N PHE A 727 7.34 39.07 18.21
CA PHE A 727 6.98 37.96 17.32
C PHE A 727 5.63 37.30 17.68
N TYR A 728 5.17 37.42 18.93
CA TYR A 728 3.92 36.88 19.45
C TYR A 728 2.82 37.94 19.62
N ARG A 729 2.93 39.12 18.96
CA ARG A 729 1.84 40.13 18.92
C ARG A 729 0.61 39.69 18.08
N ILE A 730 0.53 38.41 17.71
CA ILE A 730 -0.62 37.79 17.04
C ILE A 730 -1.45 37.08 18.11
N LYS A 731 -2.72 37.45 18.23
CA LYS A 731 -3.69 36.81 19.14
C LYS A 731 -3.79 35.31 18.86
N THR A 732 -3.77 34.49 19.91
CA THR A 732 -3.74 33.03 19.81
C THR A 732 -5.04 32.47 19.19
N ASP A 733 -4.95 31.36 18.45
CA ASP A 733 -6.14 30.75 17.81
C ASP A 733 -7.07 30.13 18.88
N VAL A 734 -8.22 30.76 19.09
CA VAL A 734 -9.24 30.37 20.08
C VAL A 734 -10.28 29.45 19.44
N CYS A 735 -10.80 28.49 20.21
CA CYS A 735 -11.96 27.68 19.79
C CYS A 735 -13.23 28.53 19.70
N ASP A 736 -14.23 28.05 18.96
CA ASP A 736 -15.59 28.58 19.11
C ASP A 736 -16.12 28.26 20.52
N PRO A 737 -17.01 29.08 21.12
CA PRO A 737 -17.62 28.77 22.41
C PRO A 737 -18.26 27.37 22.51
N ALA A 738 -18.76 26.86 21.39
CA ALA A 738 -19.32 25.51 21.27
C ALA A 738 -18.29 24.40 20.96
N GLY A 739 -16.98 24.69 21.12
CA GLY A 739 -15.88 23.71 21.11
C GLY A 739 -14.92 23.81 19.92
N CYS A 740 -13.91 22.94 19.91
CA CYS A 740 -13.00 22.77 18.76
C CYS A 740 -13.24 21.46 17.97
N LEU A 741 -14.01 20.51 18.51
CA LEU A 741 -14.16 19.16 17.96
C LEU A 741 -14.75 19.16 16.54
N SER A 742 -15.71 20.02 16.25
CA SER A 742 -16.32 20.17 14.93
C SER A 742 -15.39 20.81 13.89
N GLU A 743 -14.38 21.60 14.29
CA GLU A 743 -13.29 21.99 13.38
C GLU A 743 -12.43 20.77 12.98
N VAL A 744 -12.08 19.91 13.95
CA VAL A 744 -11.36 18.65 13.68
C VAL A 744 -12.17 17.76 12.74
N CYS A 745 -13.49 17.65 12.95
CA CYS A 745 -14.39 16.87 12.10
C CYS A 745 -14.40 17.37 10.65
N ILE A 746 -14.57 18.68 10.46
CA ILE A 746 -14.60 19.30 9.12
C ILE A 746 -13.25 19.11 8.42
N GLN A 747 -12.14 19.35 9.12
CA GLN A 747 -10.81 19.18 8.54
C GLN A 747 -10.48 17.72 8.23
N LEU A 748 -10.84 16.78 9.11
CA LEU A 748 -10.69 15.34 8.86
C LEU A 748 -11.53 14.91 7.65
N ALA A 749 -12.77 15.36 7.53
CA ALA A 749 -13.63 15.07 6.39
C ALA A 749 -13.06 15.64 5.08
N ILE A 750 -12.56 16.89 5.08
CA ILE A 750 -11.94 17.52 3.90
C ILE A 750 -10.64 16.81 3.52
N ILE A 751 -9.77 16.46 4.46
CA ILE A 751 -8.52 15.75 4.17
C ILE A 751 -8.82 14.33 3.68
N MET A 752 -9.67 13.57 4.40
CA MET A 752 -9.98 12.18 4.07
C MET A 752 -10.72 12.06 2.73
N VAL A 753 -11.82 12.78 2.54
CA VAL A 753 -12.62 12.70 1.30
C VAL A 753 -11.90 13.43 0.15
N GLY A 754 -11.29 14.59 0.42
CA GLY A 754 -10.61 15.40 -0.59
C GLY A 754 -9.34 14.75 -1.14
N LYS A 755 -8.47 14.22 -0.28
CA LYS A 755 -7.31 13.43 -0.71
C LYS A 755 -7.78 12.25 -1.55
N GLN A 756 -8.79 11.51 -1.09
CA GLN A 756 -9.21 10.29 -1.77
C GLN A 756 -9.83 10.56 -3.14
N CYS A 757 -10.75 11.52 -3.24
CA CYS A 757 -11.30 11.90 -4.54
C CYS A 757 -10.22 12.41 -5.50
N PHE A 758 -9.19 13.11 -5.00
CA PHE A 758 -8.06 13.54 -5.81
C PHE A 758 -7.14 12.39 -6.24
N ASN A 759 -6.80 11.49 -5.32
CA ASN A 759 -5.94 10.34 -5.59
C ASN A 759 -6.58 9.40 -6.60
N ASN A 760 -7.81 8.94 -6.35
CA ASN A 760 -8.56 8.07 -7.28
C ASN A 760 -8.72 8.73 -8.67
N PHE A 761 -8.85 10.07 -8.74
CA PHE A 761 -8.87 10.79 -10.02
C PHE A 761 -7.51 10.80 -10.74
N VAL A 762 -6.43 11.12 -10.03
CA VAL A 762 -5.06 11.11 -10.59
C VAL A 762 -4.61 9.70 -10.96
N GLU A 763 -4.97 8.70 -10.18
CA GLU A 763 -4.67 7.29 -10.39
C GLU A 763 -5.36 6.73 -11.64
N ILE A 764 -6.59 7.16 -11.95
CA ILE A 764 -7.25 6.84 -13.22
C ILE A 764 -6.67 7.65 -14.39
N LEU A 765 -6.43 8.95 -14.20
CA LEU A 765 -6.09 9.88 -15.30
C LEU A 765 -4.62 9.80 -15.71
N SER A 766 -3.70 9.74 -14.76
CA SER A 766 -2.26 9.82 -15.03
C SER A 766 -1.71 8.66 -15.87
N PRO A 767 -2.00 7.35 -15.61
CA PRO A 767 -1.48 6.29 -16.47
C PRO A 767 -2.12 6.37 -17.86
N LYS A 768 -3.41 6.72 -17.97
CA LYS A 768 -4.08 6.93 -19.26
C LYS A 768 -3.45 8.05 -20.07
N LEU A 769 -3.15 9.19 -19.44
CA LEU A 769 -2.51 10.34 -20.08
C LEU A 769 -1.09 9.99 -20.55
N TRP A 770 -0.30 9.31 -19.72
CA TRP A 770 1.05 8.86 -20.09
C TRP A 770 1.05 7.77 -21.18
N ASN A 771 0.12 6.81 -21.14
CA ASN A 771 -0.05 5.78 -22.16
C ASN A 771 -0.49 6.41 -23.49
N TRP A 772 -1.41 7.38 -23.45
CA TRP A 772 -1.82 8.16 -24.61
C TRP A 772 -0.65 8.99 -25.18
N TRP A 773 0.14 9.64 -24.33
CA TRP A 773 1.32 10.42 -24.75
C TRP A 773 2.37 9.55 -25.42
N ARG A 774 2.81 8.45 -24.77
CA ARG A 774 3.79 7.52 -25.35
C ARG A 774 3.29 6.87 -26.63
N LYS A 775 2.01 6.50 -26.70
CA LYS A 775 1.39 6.03 -27.96
C LYS A 775 1.48 7.08 -29.06
N ARG A 776 1.28 8.37 -28.76
CA ARG A 776 1.45 9.47 -29.72
C ARG A 776 2.90 9.63 -30.17
N THR A 777 3.85 9.67 -29.23
CA THR A 777 5.29 9.75 -29.53
C THR A 777 5.75 8.56 -30.38
N GLN A 778 5.27 7.36 -30.10
CA GLN A 778 5.65 6.17 -30.85
C GLN A 778 5.03 6.13 -32.24
N VAL A 779 3.76 6.53 -32.42
CA VAL A 779 3.17 6.65 -33.77
C VAL A 779 4.00 7.62 -34.62
N ALA A 780 4.45 8.74 -34.05
CA ALA A 780 5.36 9.67 -34.74
C ALA A 780 6.76 9.06 -35.02
N ALA A 781 7.24 8.11 -34.21
CA ALA A 781 8.50 7.39 -34.43
C ALA A 781 8.36 6.14 -35.31
N THR A 782 7.15 5.73 -35.68
CA THR A 782 6.91 4.48 -36.41
C THR A 782 7.14 4.67 -37.90
N LYS A 783 8.13 3.95 -38.45
CA LYS A 783 8.45 4.06 -39.89
C LYS A 783 7.32 3.51 -40.77
N ASN A 784 6.81 2.32 -40.45
CA ASN A 784 5.80 1.62 -41.26
C ASN A 784 4.42 1.63 -40.57
N HIS A 785 3.54 2.55 -41.00
CA HIS A 785 2.24 2.78 -40.36
C HIS A 785 1.21 1.66 -40.58
N ASP A 786 1.29 0.90 -41.69
CA ASP A 786 0.36 -0.19 -41.98
C ASP A 786 0.59 -1.46 -41.15
N ARG A 787 1.75 -1.56 -40.50
CA ARG A 787 2.12 -2.73 -39.71
C ARG A 787 1.38 -2.75 -38.37
N ARG A 788 0.84 -3.92 -38.02
CA ARG A 788 0.30 -4.18 -36.67
C ARG A 788 1.43 -4.45 -35.67
N TYR A 789 1.41 -3.76 -34.53
CA TYR A 789 2.30 -4.03 -33.41
C TYR A 789 2.12 -5.46 -32.87
N THR A 790 3.23 -6.11 -32.53
CA THR A 790 3.31 -7.41 -31.87
C THR A 790 2.94 -7.32 -30.37
N CYS A 791 2.91 -8.45 -29.65
CA CYS A 791 2.56 -8.45 -28.23
C CYS A 791 3.64 -7.79 -27.34
N TRP A 792 4.92 -8.08 -27.58
CA TRP A 792 6.03 -7.47 -26.83
C TRP A 792 6.16 -5.96 -27.12
N GLU A 793 5.89 -5.51 -28.34
CA GLU A 793 5.83 -4.07 -28.68
C GLU A 793 4.68 -3.35 -27.95
N LYS A 794 3.50 -3.99 -27.83
CA LYS A 794 2.36 -3.44 -27.08
C LYS A 794 2.62 -3.35 -25.58
N ASP A 795 3.25 -4.37 -25.00
CA ASP A 795 3.57 -4.35 -23.57
C ASP A 795 4.71 -3.36 -23.28
N TYR A 796 5.69 -3.20 -24.19
CA TYR A 796 6.71 -2.15 -24.09
C TYR A 796 6.12 -0.73 -24.04
N GLN A 797 4.92 -0.50 -24.60
CA GLN A 797 4.20 0.79 -24.52
C GLN A 797 3.58 1.10 -23.15
N LEU A 798 3.23 0.07 -22.37
CA LEU A 798 2.53 0.24 -21.09
C LEU A 798 3.47 0.82 -20.02
N GLN A 799 2.93 1.36 -18.92
CA GLN A 799 3.79 1.90 -17.86
C GLN A 799 4.54 0.77 -17.18
N ASP A 800 5.85 0.92 -16.98
CA ASP A 800 6.52 0.07 -16.00
C ASP A 800 5.96 0.44 -14.62
N PRO A 801 5.29 -0.49 -13.90
CA PRO A 801 4.89 -0.23 -12.52
C PRO A 801 6.12 0.05 -11.63
N GLY A 802 7.30 -0.45 -12.00
CA GLY A 802 8.50 -0.37 -11.19
C GLY A 802 8.42 -1.26 -9.95
N ARG A 803 9.56 -1.43 -9.27
CA ARG A 803 9.66 -2.40 -8.18
C ARG A 803 8.96 -1.97 -6.88
N LEU A 804 8.75 -0.66 -6.72
CA LEU A 804 8.02 -0.06 -5.60
C LEU A 804 6.54 0.20 -5.92
N ALA A 805 5.95 -0.36 -6.99
CA ALA A 805 4.56 -0.11 -7.36
C ALA A 805 3.56 -0.27 -6.20
N LEU A 806 3.67 -1.36 -5.43
CA LEU A 806 2.77 -1.63 -4.30
C LEU A 806 3.04 -0.75 -3.08
N PHE A 807 4.17 -0.04 -3.03
CA PHE A 807 4.55 0.77 -1.87
C PHE A 807 3.56 1.91 -1.65
N ASP A 808 3.29 2.68 -2.70
CA ASP A 808 2.38 3.84 -2.64
C ASP A 808 0.94 3.38 -2.31
N GLU A 809 0.50 2.22 -2.82
CA GLU A 809 -0.83 1.65 -2.54
C GLU A 809 -0.98 1.22 -1.07
N TYR A 810 0.02 0.53 -0.50
CA TYR A 810 0.02 0.19 0.94
C TYR A 810 0.08 1.46 1.82
N LEU A 811 0.91 2.44 1.44
CA LEU A 811 1.06 3.71 2.15
C LEU A 811 -0.27 4.45 2.26
N GLU A 812 -1.00 4.57 1.13
CA GLU A 812 -2.34 5.16 1.07
C GLU A 812 -3.31 4.48 2.03
N MET A 813 -3.41 3.14 1.97
CA MET A 813 -4.33 2.37 2.81
C MET A 813 -3.98 2.41 4.30
N ILE A 814 -2.70 2.55 4.66
CA ILE A 814 -2.22 2.61 6.04
C ILE A 814 -2.40 4.02 6.62
N LEU A 815 -2.25 5.08 5.82
CA LEU A 815 -2.71 6.40 6.19
C LEU A 815 -4.25 6.41 6.38
N GLN A 816 -5.01 5.76 5.49
CA GLN A 816 -6.46 5.63 5.67
C GLN A 816 -6.83 4.92 6.98
N TYR A 817 -6.11 3.86 7.35
CA TYR A 817 -6.28 3.18 8.64
C TYR A 817 -6.01 4.11 9.84
N GLY A 818 -4.98 4.95 9.76
CA GLY A 818 -4.70 5.96 10.79
C GLY A 818 -5.82 7.00 10.93
N PHE A 819 -6.37 7.54 9.85
CA PHE A 819 -7.53 8.45 9.90
C PHE A 819 -8.75 7.78 10.56
N VAL A 820 -8.97 6.49 10.31
CA VAL A 820 -10.07 5.68 10.87
C VAL A 820 -9.87 5.33 12.35
N THR A 821 -8.64 5.34 12.86
CA THR A 821 -8.34 4.89 14.24
C THR A 821 -7.92 6.01 15.19
N LEU A 822 -7.12 7.00 14.76
CA LEU A 822 -6.52 8.02 15.64
C LEU A 822 -7.50 9.08 16.13
N PHE A 823 -8.51 9.44 15.33
CA PHE A 823 -9.45 10.54 15.57
C PHE A 823 -10.91 10.09 15.56
N VAL A 824 -11.16 8.79 15.80
CA VAL A 824 -12.48 8.19 15.61
C VAL A 824 -13.51 8.66 16.65
N ALA A 825 -13.04 9.04 17.84
CA ALA A 825 -13.86 9.70 18.86
C ALA A 825 -14.44 11.05 18.39
N ALA A 826 -13.78 11.74 17.45
CA ALA A 826 -14.29 12.97 16.87
C ALA A 826 -15.28 12.70 15.71
N PHE A 827 -15.01 11.70 14.85
CA PHE A 827 -15.80 11.49 13.63
C PHE A 827 -16.26 10.03 13.43
N PRO A 828 -17.45 9.64 13.96
CA PRO A 828 -17.95 8.27 13.88
C PRO A 828 -18.19 7.72 12.47
N LEU A 829 -18.37 8.59 11.46
CA LEU A 829 -18.59 8.19 10.07
C LEU A 829 -17.29 7.88 9.29
N ALA A 830 -16.11 8.08 9.89
CA ALA A 830 -14.83 7.78 9.23
C ALA A 830 -14.76 6.35 8.63
N PRO A 831 -15.18 5.27 9.34
CA PRO A 831 -15.10 3.92 8.78
C PRO A 831 -16.06 3.69 7.60
N LEU A 832 -17.16 4.44 7.51
CA LEU A 832 -18.10 4.36 6.39
C LEU A 832 -17.47 4.94 5.11
N PHE A 833 -16.81 6.10 5.20
CA PHE A 833 -16.09 6.68 4.06
C PHE A 833 -14.87 5.83 3.66
N ALA A 834 -14.14 5.27 4.64
CA ALA A 834 -13.08 4.29 4.39
C ALA A 834 -13.59 3.03 3.67
N LEU A 835 -14.75 2.49 4.09
CA LEU A 835 -15.37 1.33 3.46
C LEU A 835 -15.77 1.62 2.00
N LEU A 836 -16.41 2.77 1.77
CA LEU A 836 -16.80 3.21 0.42
C LEU A 836 -15.56 3.41 -0.47
N ASN A 837 -14.48 3.97 0.07
CA ASN A 837 -13.24 4.08 -0.68
C ASN A 837 -12.67 2.72 -1.05
N ASN A 838 -12.42 1.84 -0.08
CA ASN A 838 -11.81 0.53 -0.36
C ASN A 838 -12.57 -0.27 -1.42
N ILE A 839 -13.90 -0.16 -1.48
CA ILE A 839 -14.74 -0.82 -2.49
C ILE A 839 -14.43 -0.29 -3.90
N ALA A 840 -14.15 1.01 -4.05
CA ALA A 840 -13.65 1.59 -5.28
C ALA A 840 -12.17 1.18 -5.53
N GLU A 841 -11.30 1.35 -4.53
CA GLU A 841 -9.86 1.12 -4.60
C GLU A 841 -9.50 -0.27 -5.14
N ILE A 842 -10.13 -1.33 -4.56
CA ILE A 842 -9.98 -2.72 -5.00
C ILE A 842 -10.20 -2.89 -6.52
N ARG A 843 -11.00 -2.02 -7.15
CA ARG A 843 -11.31 -2.06 -8.59
C ARG A 843 -10.46 -1.13 -9.40
N LEU A 844 -10.06 0.02 -8.86
CA LEU A 844 -9.14 0.95 -9.53
C LEU A 844 -7.75 0.35 -9.64
N ASP A 845 -7.23 -0.21 -8.55
CA ASP A 845 -5.98 -0.99 -8.52
C ASP A 845 -6.00 -2.15 -9.52
N ALA A 846 -7.07 -2.96 -9.50
CA ALA A 846 -7.24 -4.08 -10.41
C ALA A 846 -7.27 -3.62 -11.89
N TYR A 847 -7.94 -2.51 -12.17
CA TYR A 847 -8.00 -1.91 -13.50
C TYR A 847 -6.63 -1.38 -13.95
N LYS A 848 -5.92 -0.65 -13.07
CA LYS A 848 -4.56 -0.14 -13.25
C LYS A 848 -3.60 -1.28 -13.62
N MET A 849 -3.54 -2.34 -12.82
CA MET A 849 -2.62 -3.48 -13.02
C MET A 849 -2.96 -4.39 -14.21
N VAL A 850 -4.24 -4.59 -14.54
CA VAL A 850 -4.64 -5.50 -15.65
C VAL A 850 -4.52 -4.82 -17.02
N LYS A 851 -4.74 -3.49 -17.10
CA LYS A 851 -4.85 -2.78 -18.37
C LYS A 851 -3.79 -1.70 -18.63
N GLU A 852 -3.49 -0.84 -17.66
CA GLU A 852 -2.74 0.40 -17.91
C GLU A 852 -1.24 0.28 -17.59
N ALA A 853 -0.87 -0.58 -16.62
CA ALA A 853 0.51 -0.96 -16.33
C ALA A 853 0.93 -2.22 -17.12
N ARG A 854 2.24 -2.39 -17.27
CA ARG A 854 2.87 -3.66 -17.66
C ARG A 854 2.68 -4.71 -16.57
N ARG A 855 2.85 -5.97 -16.93
CA ARG A 855 2.85 -7.08 -15.98
C ARG A 855 4.07 -6.97 -15.05
N PRO A 856 3.89 -6.73 -13.74
CA PRO A 856 4.98 -6.76 -12.78
C PRO A 856 5.56 -8.18 -12.70
N LEU A 857 6.83 -8.26 -12.29
CA LEU A 857 7.45 -9.55 -11.97
C LEU A 857 6.79 -10.16 -10.74
N ALA A 858 6.55 -11.47 -10.78
CA ALA A 858 6.15 -12.23 -9.60
C ALA A 858 7.29 -12.30 -8.57
N GLU A 859 7.00 -11.93 -7.33
CA GLU A 859 7.90 -12.08 -6.18
C GLU A 859 7.16 -12.90 -5.09
N ARG A 860 7.89 -13.81 -4.41
CA ARG A 860 7.39 -14.55 -3.23
C ARG A 860 7.69 -13.72 -1.99
N VAL A 861 6.70 -13.53 -1.12
CA VAL A 861 6.84 -12.81 0.16
C VAL A 861 5.95 -13.47 1.21
N GLU A 862 6.45 -13.69 2.43
CA GLU A 862 5.70 -14.37 3.50
C GLU A 862 4.73 -13.44 4.24
N ASP A 863 4.99 -12.14 4.26
CA ASP A 863 4.19 -11.14 4.96
C ASP A 863 4.03 -9.83 4.18
N ILE A 864 3.37 -8.84 4.79
CA ILE A 864 3.25 -7.48 4.26
C ILE A 864 4.50 -6.62 4.55
N GLY A 865 5.59 -7.22 5.04
CA GLY A 865 6.81 -6.54 5.46
C GLY A 865 6.62 -5.52 6.58
N ALA A 866 7.41 -4.46 6.52
CA ALA A 866 7.49 -3.38 7.53
C ALA A 866 6.13 -2.77 7.92
N TRP A 867 5.14 -2.82 7.02
CA TRP A 867 3.76 -2.38 7.26
C TRP A 867 3.09 -3.06 8.45
N SER A 868 3.43 -4.33 8.75
CA SER A 868 2.92 -5.05 9.93
C SER A 868 3.35 -4.40 11.25
N GLY A 869 4.59 -3.89 11.32
CA GLY A 869 5.09 -3.13 12.46
C GLY A 869 4.45 -1.74 12.58
N ILE A 870 4.32 -1.05 11.45
CA ILE A 870 3.69 0.28 11.37
C ILE A 870 2.23 0.23 11.85
N LEU A 871 1.43 -0.73 11.36
CA LEU A 871 0.02 -0.90 11.75
C LEU A 871 -0.15 -1.13 13.27
N ARG A 872 0.75 -1.91 13.90
CA ARG A 872 0.77 -2.09 15.36
C ARG A 872 1.07 -0.78 16.08
N GLY A 873 2.08 -0.03 15.61
CA GLY A 873 2.44 1.28 16.15
C GLY A 873 1.30 2.29 16.09
N VAL A 874 0.66 2.43 14.92
CA VAL A 874 -0.53 3.30 14.73
C VAL A 874 -1.66 2.90 15.67
N THR A 875 -1.90 1.60 15.85
CA THR A 875 -2.97 1.10 16.74
C THR A 875 -2.70 1.44 18.21
N TYR A 876 -1.46 1.37 18.67
CA TYR A 876 -1.07 1.81 20.02
C TYR A 876 -1.30 3.32 20.20
N VAL A 877 -0.82 4.14 19.26
CA VAL A 877 -1.01 5.60 19.29
C VAL A 877 -2.49 5.98 19.19
N ALA A 878 -3.32 5.19 18.51
CA ALA A 878 -4.76 5.40 18.43
C ALA A 878 -5.50 5.23 19.75
N VAL A 879 -5.11 4.27 20.61
CA VAL A 879 -5.69 4.14 21.95
C VAL A 879 -5.46 5.41 22.77
N VAL A 880 -4.21 5.86 22.81
CA VAL A 880 -3.79 7.07 23.52
C VAL A 880 -4.48 8.31 22.94
N SER A 881 -4.44 8.49 21.62
CA SER A 881 -5.05 9.63 20.92
C SER A 881 -6.54 9.77 21.22
N ASN A 882 -7.33 8.70 21.15
CA ASN A 882 -8.76 8.76 21.46
C ASN A 882 -9.04 9.10 22.93
N ALA A 883 -8.23 8.61 23.88
CA ALA A 883 -8.33 8.98 25.28
C ALA A 883 -8.13 10.50 25.48
N PHE A 884 -7.10 11.07 24.86
CA PHE A 884 -6.86 12.52 24.88
C PHE A 884 -7.94 13.32 24.14
N VAL A 885 -8.48 12.83 23.03
CA VAL A 885 -9.58 13.51 22.31
C VAL A 885 -10.82 13.60 23.19
N ILE A 886 -11.22 12.52 23.86
CA ILE A 886 -12.40 12.50 24.75
C ILE A 886 -12.16 13.34 26.01
N ALA A 887 -10.98 13.26 26.62
CA ALA A 887 -10.69 14.02 27.84
C ALA A 887 -10.61 15.53 27.57
N TYR A 888 -9.93 15.95 26.51
CA TYR A 888 -9.56 17.35 26.30
C TYR A 888 -10.34 18.06 25.20
N THR A 889 -10.66 17.40 24.09
CA THR A 889 -11.27 18.02 22.90
C THR A 889 -12.80 18.01 22.94
N SER A 890 -13.37 16.94 23.51
CA SER A 890 -14.79 16.76 23.79
C SER A 890 -15.21 17.47 25.09
N ASP A 891 -16.49 17.86 25.15
CA ASP A 891 -17.11 18.43 26.36
C ASP A 891 -17.73 17.35 27.27
N PHE A 892 -17.50 16.06 27.01
CA PHE A 892 -18.01 14.96 27.82
C PHE A 892 -17.57 15.05 29.29
N ILE A 893 -16.25 15.16 29.57
CA ILE A 893 -15.74 15.20 30.96
C ILE A 893 -16.22 16.44 31.73
N PRO A 894 -16.15 17.69 31.19
CA PRO A 894 -16.67 18.85 31.91
C PRO A 894 -18.17 18.79 32.17
N ARG A 895 -18.99 18.30 31.22
CA ARG A 895 -20.43 18.05 31.42
C ARG A 895 -20.69 17.06 32.55
N SER A 896 -19.97 15.93 32.58
CA SER A 896 -20.08 14.94 33.66
C SER A 896 -19.70 15.53 35.02
N VAL A 897 -18.60 16.30 35.11
CA VAL A 897 -18.17 16.94 36.36
C VAL A 897 -19.20 17.97 36.84
N TYR A 898 -19.78 18.77 35.93
CA TYR A 898 -20.87 19.68 36.28
C TYR A 898 -22.06 18.93 36.87
N THR A 899 -22.53 17.90 36.16
CA THR A 899 -23.68 17.08 36.55
C THR A 899 -23.52 16.45 37.94
N PHE A 900 -22.33 15.89 38.25
CA PHE A 900 -22.10 15.17 39.51
C PHE A 900 -21.62 16.04 40.70
N VAL A 901 -21.11 17.25 40.46
CA VAL A 901 -20.45 18.07 41.51
C VAL A 901 -21.11 19.44 41.72
N TYR A 902 -21.68 20.03 40.67
CA TYR A 902 -22.16 21.42 40.67
C TYR A 902 -23.65 21.59 40.37
N SER A 903 -24.29 20.61 39.71
CA SER A 903 -25.71 20.67 39.40
C SER A 903 -26.57 20.39 40.63
N PRO A 904 -27.56 21.25 40.96
CA PRO A 904 -28.46 21.02 42.09
C PRO A 904 -29.57 19.99 41.82
N THR A 905 -29.81 19.63 40.56
CA THR A 905 -30.86 18.66 40.15
C THR A 905 -30.30 17.42 39.46
N GLU A 906 -28.97 17.26 39.39
CA GLU A 906 -28.28 16.25 38.56
C GLU A 906 -28.57 16.37 37.05
N ASP A 907 -29.01 17.55 36.58
CA ASP A 907 -29.22 17.88 35.16
C ASP A 907 -28.10 18.77 34.58
N LEU A 908 -28.11 18.97 33.26
CA LEU A 908 -27.21 19.87 32.53
C LEU A 908 -27.72 21.32 32.43
N VAL A 909 -28.82 21.68 33.10
CA VAL A 909 -29.40 23.04 33.07
C VAL A 909 -28.46 24.03 33.75
N GLY A 910 -28.12 25.12 33.07
CA GLY A 910 -27.17 26.13 33.55
C GLY A 910 -25.70 25.77 33.31
N TYR A 911 -25.40 24.64 32.66
CA TYR A 911 -24.02 24.25 32.32
C TYR A 911 -23.31 25.33 31.50
N ILE A 912 -24.00 25.93 30.52
CA ILE A 912 -23.39 26.91 29.61
C ILE A 912 -22.90 28.14 30.38
N ASP A 913 -23.73 28.70 31.27
CA ASP A 913 -23.38 29.85 32.11
C ASP A 913 -22.17 29.54 33.01
N SER A 914 -22.16 28.37 33.65
CA SER A 914 -21.02 27.91 34.47
C SER A 914 -19.72 27.64 33.70
N SER A 915 -19.80 27.43 32.37
CA SER A 915 -18.66 27.14 31.49
C SER A 915 -17.99 28.40 30.92
N LEU A 916 -18.59 29.56 31.18
CA LEU A 916 -18.15 30.87 30.75
C LEU A 916 -17.61 31.64 31.95
N SER A 917 -16.53 32.38 31.75
CA SER A 917 -15.96 33.32 32.70
C SER A 917 -16.27 34.74 32.27
N GLU A 918 -16.60 35.60 33.23
CA GLU A 918 -16.83 37.02 32.98
C GLU A 918 -15.52 37.81 32.92
N PHE A 919 -15.48 38.84 32.07
CA PHE A 919 -14.37 39.77 31.90
C PHE A 919 -14.91 41.20 31.86
N ASN A 920 -14.33 42.10 32.66
CA ASN A 920 -14.67 43.51 32.62
C ASN A 920 -13.97 44.19 31.42
N THR A 921 -14.71 44.88 30.56
CA THR A 921 -14.13 45.50 29.36
C THR A 921 -13.27 46.73 29.66
N SER A 922 -13.30 47.27 30.89
CA SER A 922 -12.35 48.28 31.36
C SER A 922 -10.90 47.79 31.37
N ASP A 923 -10.70 46.47 31.48
CA ASP A 923 -9.38 45.89 31.74
C ASP A 923 -8.61 45.57 30.44
N TYR A 924 -9.16 45.97 29.28
CA TYR A 924 -8.44 45.99 28.02
C TYR A 924 -7.42 47.13 27.97
N ARG A 925 -6.20 46.82 27.50
CA ARG A 925 -5.21 47.84 27.15
C ARG A 925 -5.62 48.57 25.87
N ASP A 926 -5.16 49.81 25.69
CA ASP A 926 -5.52 50.67 24.55
C ASP A 926 -5.21 50.05 23.17
N ASP A 927 -4.23 49.14 23.08
CA ASP A 927 -3.88 48.44 21.83
C ASP A 927 -4.81 47.26 21.50
N MET A 928 -5.61 46.80 22.47
CA MET A 928 -6.49 45.63 22.40
C MET A 928 -7.97 45.97 22.20
N LYS A 929 -8.35 47.23 22.48
CA LYS A 929 -9.73 47.72 22.37
C LYS A 929 -10.22 47.68 20.91
N SER A 930 -11.53 47.57 20.71
CA SER A 930 -12.16 47.65 19.39
C SER A 930 -12.25 49.10 18.90
N ASP A 931 -11.70 49.39 17.71
CA ASP A 931 -11.69 50.74 17.10
C ASP A 931 -13.03 51.09 16.41
N ILE A 932 -14.07 50.28 16.58
CA ILE A 932 -15.34 50.38 15.85
C ILE A 932 -16.36 51.15 16.69
N ASP A 933 -16.91 52.23 16.13
CA ASP A 933 -17.95 53.07 16.72
C ASP A 933 -19.21 52.25 17.06
N GLY A 934 -19.29 51.82 18.32
CA GLY A 934 -20.41 51.04 18.85
C GLY A 934 -20.34 50.97 20.37
N GLU A 935 -21.50 50.96 21.02
CA GLU A 935 -21.65 50.90 22.47
C GLU A 935 -20.96 49.63 23.00
N HIS A 936 -19.92 49.80 23.81
CA HIS A 936 -19.19 48.68 24.40
C HIS A 936 -19.98 48.17 25.62
N PRO A 937 -20.28 46.86 25.72
CA PRO A 937 -20.92 46.31 26.91
C PRO A 937 -19.96 46.40 28.10
N GLU A 938 -20.47 46.66 29.31
CA GLU A 938 -19.64 46.77 30.51
C GLU A 938 -18.82 45.50 30.74
N THR A 939 -19.47 44.33 30.69
CA THR A 939 -18.82 43.01 30.75
C THR A 939 -19.01 42.20 29.47
N CYS A 940 -18.04 41.31 29.20
CA CYS A 940 -18.13 40.30 28.17
C CYS A 940 -17.71 38.94 28.72
N GLN A 941 -18.30 37.85 28.22
CA GLN A 941 -17.96 36.50 28.64
C GLN A 941 -16.99 35.82 27.65
N TYR A 942 -16.15 34.94 28.17
CA TYR A 942 -15.24 34.10 27.41
C TYR A 942 -15.19 32.68 27.99
N ARG A 943 -14.87 31.69 27.15
CA ARG A 943 -14.87 30.30 27.58
C ARG A 943 -13.66 30.00 28.48
N GLY A 944 -13.92 29.56 29.72
CA GLY A 944 -12.90 29.30 30.73
C GLY A 944 -13.52 29.01 32.10
N TYR A 945 -12.72 28.45 33.01
CA TYR A 945 -13.10 28.18 34.40
C TYR A 945 -12.30 29.09 35.35
N ARG A 946 -12.53 30.40 35.28
CA ARG A 946 -11.82 31.42 36.06
C ARG A 946 -12.74 32.16 37.01
N ASN A 947 -12.15 32.79 38.01
CA ASN A 947 -12.87 33.67 38.93
C ASN A 947 -13.28 34.96 38.21
N GLY A 948 -14.47 35.48 38.54
CA GLY A 948 -14.95 36.77 38.01
C GLY A 948 -14.13 37.98 38.50
N PRO A 949 -14.40 39.18 37.95
CA PRO A 949 -13.66 40.40 38.27
C PRO A 949 -13.78 40.80 39.75
N ASP A 950 -14.92 40.56 40.39
CA ASP A 950 -15.19 40.96 41.79
C ASP A 950 -14.51 40.05 42.85
N HIS A 951 -13.70 39.06 42.43
CA HIS A 951 -13.12 38.08 43.35
C HIS A 951 -11.92 38.65 44.14
N SER A 952 -12.12 38.88 45.45
CA SER A 952 -11.28 39.75 46.29
C SER A 952 -9.77 39.46 46.34
N ASN A 953 -9.36 38.22 46.10
CA ASN A 953 -7.97 37.78 46.34
C ASN A 953 -7.21 37.38 45.07
N ASP A 954 -7.90 37.11 43.96
CA ASP A 954 -7.31 36.58 42.71
C ASP A 954 -8.29 36.75 41.54
N PRO A 955 -8.50 37.99 41.04
CA PRO A 955 -9.37 38.28 39.91
C PRO A 955 -8.79 37.63 38.64
N TYR A 956 -9.64 37.00 37.83
CA TYR A 956 -9.25 36.19 36.67
C TYR A 956 -8.36 34.96 36.98
N GLY A 957 -8.13 34.66 38.26
CA GLY A 957 -7.47 33.44 38.74
C GLY A 957 -8.17 32.14 38.31
N LEU A 958 -7.47 31.00 38.44
CA LEU A 958 -8.08 29.70 38.15
C LEU A 958 -9.07 29.30 39.26
N SER A 959 -10.32 29.05 38.88
CA SER A 959 -11.35 28.61 39.83
C SER A 959 -11.10 27.19 40.33
N PRO A 960 -11.68 26.78 41.47
CA PRO A 960 -11.66 25.38 41.91
C PRO A 960 -12.26 24.42 40.86
N GLN A 961 -13.26 24.86 40.09
CA GLN A 961 -13.89 24.07 39.02
C GLN A 961 -12.87 23.61 37.96
N TYR A 962 -11.91 24.48 37.61
CA TYR A 962 -10.82 24.14 36.69
C TYR A 962 -10.05 22.91 37.18
N TRP A 963 -9.70 22.87 38.46
CA TRP A 963 -8.91 21.80 39.06
C TRP A 963 -9.69 20.49 39.17
N HIS A 964 -10.99 20.54 39.49
CA HIS A 964 -11.85 19.35 39.46
C HIS A 964 -11.97 18.76 38.06
N VAL A 965 -12.21 19.59 37.03
CA VAL A 965 -12.26 19.16 35.63
C VAL A 965 -10.90 18.63 35.17
N PHE A 966 -9.78 19.27 35.54
CA PHE A 966 -8.44 18.83 35.18
C PHE A 966 -8.07 17.47 35.82
N ALA A 967 -8.39 17.27 37.10
CA ALA A 967 -8.19 16.00 37.79
C ALA A 967 -9.03 14.88 37.16
N ALA A 968 -10.31 15.14 36.86
CA ALA A 968 -11.20 14.19 36.19
C ALA A 968 -10.69 13.80 34.79
N ARG A 969 -10.15 14.76 34.02
CA ARG A 969 -9.53 14.51 32.71
C ARG A 969 -8.35 13.54 32.80
N LEU A 970 -7.41 13.79 33.72
CA LEU A 970 -6.25 12.92 33.92
C LEU A 970 -6.66 11.52 34.39
N ALA A 971 -7.59 11.44 35.35
CA ALA A 971 -8.11 10.17 35.83
C ALA A 971 -8.79 9.36 34.70
N PHE A 972 -9.59 10.02 33.86
CA PHE A 972 -10.24 9.38 32.71
C PHE A 972 -9.22 8.82 31.71
N VAL A 973 -8.19 9.59 31.33
CA VAL A 973 -7.16 9.10 30.38
C VAL A 973 -6.49 7.84 30.91
N VAL A 974 -6.04 7.85 32.17
CA VAL A 974 -5.36 6.69 32.79
C VAL A 974 -6.28 5.47 32.84
N VAL A 975 -7.54 5.64 33.27
CA VAL A 975 -8.51 4.53 33.33
C VAL A 975 -8.83 3.98 31.95
N PHE A 976 -9.11 4.85 30.97
CA PHE A 976 -9.42 4.46 29.60
C PHE A 976 -8.26 3.68 28.97
N GLU A 977 -7.04 4.20 29.09
CA GLU A 977 -5.82 3.58 28.57
C GLU A 977 -5.59 2.17 29.15
N HIS A 978 -5.64 2.03 30.47
CA HIS A 978 -5.42 0.73 31.13
C HIS A 978 -6.54 -0.28 30.85
N VAL A 979 -7.80 0.14 30.82
CA VAL A 979 -8.95 -0.73 30.48
C VAL A 979 -8.83 -1.21 29.04
N VAL A 980 -8.54 -0.32 28.09
CA VAL A 980 -8.35 -0.71 26.70
C VAL A 980 -7.14 -1.65 26.57
N PHE A 981 -5.98 -1.32 27.13
CA PHE A 981 -4.82 -2.21 27.04
C PHE A 981 -5.07 -3.58 27.66
N ALA A 982 -5.75 -3.68 28.81
CA ALA A 982 -6.16 -4.95 29.39
C ALA A 982 -7.07 -5.76 28.44
N LEU A 983 -8.09 -5.13 27.85
CA LEU A 983 -8.96 -5.78 26.85
C LEU A 983 -8.19 -6.27 25.62
N THR A 984 -7.23 -5.48 25.13
CA THR A 984 -6.41 -5.87 23.96
C THR A 984 -5.44 -7.01 24.28
N GLY A 985 -4.88 -7.04 25.50
CA GLY A 985 -4.06 -8.16 25.98
C GLY A 985 -4.85 -9.45 26.15
N ILE A 986 -6.08 -9.36 26.66
CA ILE A 986 -7.00 -10.50 26.72
C ILE A 986 -7.31 -11.02 25.30
N MET A 987 -7.56 -10.14 24.33
CA MET A 987 -7.83 -10.57 22.95
C MET A 987 -6.64 -11.22 22.25
N SER A 988 -5.41 -10.73 22.48
CA SER A 988 -4.21 -11.36 21.92
C SER A 988 -3.91 -12.73 22.54
N TYR A 989 -4.38 -12.98 23.77
CA TYR A 989 -4.36 -14.31 24.40
C TYR A 989 -5.47 -15.23 23.87
N VAL A 990 -6.69 -14.71 23.68
CA VAL A 990 -7.86 -15.48 23.20
C VAL A 990 -7.77 -15.87 21.72
N ILE A 991 -7.15 -15.05 20.88
CA ILE A 991 -7.03 -15.28 19.43
C ILE A 991 -5.60 -15.73 19.10
N PRO A 992 -5.31 -17.05 19.02
CA PRO A 992 -3.98 -17.52 18.66
C PRO A 992 -3.62 -17.12 17.23
N ALA A 993 -2.38 -16.66 17.04
CA ALA A 993 -1.86 -16.18 15.77
C ALA A 993 -1.80 -17.27 14.66
N VAL A 994 -1.79 -18.55 15.03
CA VAL A 994 -1.92 -19.68 14.11
C VAL A 994 -3.15 -20.51 14.52
N PRO A 995 -4.09 -20.81 13.62
CA PRO A 995 -5.26 -21.61 13.98
C PRO A 995 -4.85 -23.07 14.26
N HIS A 996 -5.47 -23.68 15.26
CA HIS A 996 -5.15 -25.06 15.70
C HIS A 996 -5.20 -26.09 14.56
N SER A 997 -6.18 -25.98 13.66
CA SER A 997 -6.28 -26.86 12.48
C SER A 997 -5.03 -26.79 11.58
N LEU A 998 -4.43 -25.60 11.45
CA LEU A 998 -3.19 -25.42 10.70
C LEU A 998 -1.98 -25.95 11.50
N THR A 999 -1.92 -25.78 12.82
CA THR A 999 -0.80 -26.34 13.60
C THR A 999 -0.76 -27.87 13.53
N THR A 1000 -1.92 -28.54 13.64
CA THR A 1000 -2.05 -29.99 13.44
C THR A 1000 -1.63 -30.40 12.02
N GLN A 1001 -1.99 -29.60 11.01
CA GLN A 1001 -1.64 -29.87 9.62
C GLN A 1001 -0.14 -29.72 9.35
N LEU A 1002 0.50 -28.67 9.86
CA LEU A 1002 1.95 -28.46 9.76
C LEU A 1002 2.73 -29.56 10.48
N GLN A 1003 2.26 -30.02 11.64
CA GLN A 1003 2.84 -31.18 12.33
C GLN A 1003 2.76 -32.44 11.46
N ARG A 1004 1.59 -32.68 10.84
CA ARG A 1004 1.39 -33.85 9.96
C ARG A 1004 2.24 -33.79 8.68
N GLU A 1005 2.35 -32.63 8.04
CA GLU A 1005 3.23 -32.45 6.87
C GLU A 1005 4.70 -32.69 7.22
N ARG A 1006 5.14 -32.27 8.41
CA ARG A 1006 6.50 -32.56 8.92
C ARG A 1006 6.71 -34.05 9.16
N LEU A 1007 5.74 -34.76 9.74
CA LEU A 1007 5.81 -36.21 9.96
C LEU A 1007 5.88 -36.97 8.63
N ILE A 1008 4.99 -36.68 7.67
CA ILE A 1008 5.01 -37.31 6.34
C ILE A 1008 6.35 -37.03 5.63
N ALA A 1009 6.88 -35.80 5.71
CA ALA A 1009 8.18 -35.47 5.13
C ALA A 1009 9.38 -36.15 5.83
N GLN A 1010 9.23 -36.58 7.10
CA GLN A 1010 10.21 -37.40 7.79
C GLN A 1010 10.09 -38.88 7.38
N GLU A 1011 8.88 -39.41 7.31
CA GLU A 1011 8.57 -40.76 6.79
C GLU A 1011 9.09 -40.92 5.36
N GLU A 1012 8.84 -39.96 4.46
CA GLU A 1012 9.33 -40.00 3.08
C GLU A 1012 10.86 -39.93 2.96
N LYS A 1013 11.55 -39.25 3.90
CA LYS A 1013 13.02 -39.26 3.97
C LYS A 1013 13.53 -40.63 4.42
N TYR A 1014 12.88 -41.23 5.41
CA TYR A 1014 13.22 -42.56 5.92
C TYR A 1014 12.96 -43.67 4.88
N GLU A 1015 11.81 -43.64 4.19
CA GLU A 1015 11.51 -44.54 3.06
C GLU A 1015 12.55 -44.41 1.93
N LYS A 1016 12.98 -43.18 1.61
CA LYS A 1016 14.04 -42.94 0.62
C LYS A 1016 15.41 -43.45 1.06
N GLU A 1017 15.76 -43.32 2.34
CA GLU A 1017 17.04 -43.83 2.86
C GLU A 1017 17.06 -45.36 2.90
N ILE A 1018 15.94 -46.00 3.25
CA ILE A 1018 15.78 -47.46 3.13
C ILE A 1018 15.90 -47.89 1.67
N LYS A 1019 15.14 -47.28 0.75
CA LYS A 1019 15.24 -47.60 -0.68
C LYS A 1019 16.62 -47.37 -1.27
N GLY A 1020 17.31 -46.30 -0.86
CA GLY A 1020 18.70 -46.07 -1.28
C GLY A 1020 19.64 -47.19 -0.85
N LYS A 1021 19.44 -47.76 0.35
CA LYS A 1021 20.20 -48.93 0.82
C LYS A 1021 19.78 -50.21 0.11
N GLU A 1022 18.48 -50.42 -0.14
CA GLU A 1022 17.98 -51.54 -0.96
C GLU A 1022 18.56 -51.48 -2.38
N ASP A 1023 18.55 -50.31 -3.03
CA ASP A 1023 19.13 -50.08 -4.36
C ASP A 1023 20.67 -50.27 -4.36
N GLU A 1024 21.38 -49.86 -3.30
CA GLU A 1024 22.82 -50.12 -3.12
C GLU A 1024 23.13 -51.60 -2.88
N ASP A 1025 22.35 -52.30 -2.03
CA ASP A 1025 22.49 -53.72 -1.75
C ASP A 1025 22.15 -54.58 -2.99
N ASP A 1026 21.12 -54.22 -3.75
CA ASP A 1026 20.79 -54.85 -5.03
C ASP A 1026 21.92 -54.64 -6.04
N LEU A 1027 22.49 -53.43 -6.14
CA LEU A 1027 23.60 -53.12 -7.04
C LEU A 1027 24.89 -53.86 -6.62
N LEU A 1028 25.16 -53.99 -5.32
CA LEU A 1028 26.22 -54.83 -4.76
C LEU A 1028 25.97 -56.32 -5.02
N SER A 1029 24.71 -56.78 -4.99
CA SER A 1029 24.35 -58.17 -5.30
C SER A 1029 24.61 -58.48 -6.78
N VAL A 1030 24.22 -57.57 -7.69
CA VAL A 1030 24.49 -57.67 -9.14
C VAL A 1030 25.99 -57.61 -9.43
N LEU A 1031 26.75 -56.76 -8.73
CA LEU A 1031 28.22 -56.76 -8.82
C LEU A 1031 28.85 -58.06 -8.30
N ARG A 1032 28.27 -58.69 -7.27
CA ARG A 1032 28.73 -59.97 -6.71
C ARG A 1032 28.43 -61.14 -7.63
N GLU A 1033 27.25 -61.18 -8.25
CA GLU A 1033 26.91 -62.17 -9.28
C GLU A 1033 27.80 -62.00 -10.52
N ALA A 1034 27.98 -60.76 -11.01
CA ALA A 1034 28.90 -60.45 -12.10
C ALA A 1034 30.36 -60.80 -11.76
N GLY A 1035 30.76 -60.70 -10.49
CA GLY A 1035 32.06 -61.16 -9.98
C GLY A 1035 32.20 -62.68 -9.90
N SER A 1036 31.09 -63.43 -9.76
CA SER A 1036 31.10 -64.90 -9.77
C SER A 1036 31.22 -65.49 -11.19
N ILE A 1037 30.70 -64.78 -12.20
CA ILE A 1037 30.72 -65.21 -13.61
C ILE A 1037 32.04 -64.77 -14.27
N GLY A 1038 33.10 -65.50 -13.97
CA GLY A 1038 34.28 -65.63 -14.84
C GLY A 1038 35.22 -64.42 -14.94
N ARG A 1039 36.37 -64.52 -14.27
CA ARG A 1039 37.58 -63.72 -14.61
C ARG A 1039 37.87 -63.86 -16.11
N GLY A 1040 37.80 -62.76 -16.87
CA GLY A 1040 38.18 -62.80 -18.29
C GLY A 1040 38.09 -61.47 -19.05
N SER A 1041 36.92 -60.81 -19.06
CA SER A 1041 36.67 -59.71 -20.02
C SER A 1041 36.07 -58.41 -19.44
N TRP A 1042 35.28 -58.49 -18.37
CA TRP A 1042 34.46 -57.36 -17.90
C TRP A 1042 35.22 -56.23 -17.17
N ALA A 1043 36.35 -56.54 -16.52
CA ALA A 1043 37.10 -55.58 -15.70
C ALA A 1043 37.61 -54.34 -16.47
N ARG A 1044 37.82 -54.44 -17.79
CA ARG A 1044 38.30 -53.31 -18.63
C ARG A 1044 37.21 -52.36 -19.14
N ARG A 1045 35.91 -52.68 -18.95
CA ARG A 1045 34.81 -51.77 -19.27
C ARG A 1045 34.38 -50.90 -18.09
N PHE A 1046 34.43 -51.43 -16.87
CA PHE A 1046 33.99 -50.70 -15.68
C PHE A 1046 34.98 -49.63 -15.18
N SER A 1047 36.28 -49.76 -15.44
CA SER A 1047 37.25 -48.69 -15.11
C SER A 1047 36.98 -47.38 -15.88
N LYS A 1048 36.35 -47.45 -17.06
CA LYS A 1048 35.89 -46.26 -17.80
C LYS A 1048 34.57 -45.67 -17.30
N LEU A 1049 33.87 -46.36 -16.39
CA LEU A 1049 32.64 -45.88 -15.75
C LEU A 1049 32.92 -45.29 -14.35
N SER A 1050 33.91 -45.79 -13.62
CA SER A 1050 34.38 -45.15 -12.38
C SER A 1050 34.99 -43.77 -12.64
N ASP A 1051 35.86 -43.63 -13.65
CA ASP A 1051 36.49 -42.35 -14.02
C ASP A 1051 35.48 -41.27 -14.45
N ALA A 1052 34.26 -41.67 -14.85
CA ALA A 1052 33.19 -40.75 -15.20
C ALA A 1052 32.37 -40.26 -14.00
N LEU A 1053 32.36 -41.01 -12.88
CA LEU A 1053 31.64 -40.67 -11.65
C LEU A 1053 32.48 -39.79 -10.71
N ASP A 1054 33.81 -39.96 -10.68
CA ASP A 1054 34.71 -39.19 -9.80
C ASP A 1054 34.95 -37.72 -10.25
N THR A 1055 34.28 -37.25 -11.29
CA THR A 1055 34.36 -35.83 -11.73
C THR A 1055 33.32 -34.91 -11.09
N HIS A 1056 32.40 -35.43 -10.26
CA HIS A 1056 31.34 -34.65 -9.63
C HIS A 1056 31.13 -34.93 -8.12
N ALA A 1057 32.22 -35.16 -7.37
CA ALA A 1057 32.16 -35.26 -5.90
C ALA A 1057 33.45 -34.79 -5.20
N ASP A 1058 33.82 -33.51 -5.34
CA ASP A 1058 34.97 -32.93 -4.63
C ASP A 1058 34.65 -32.64 -3.14
N VAL A 1059 34.39 -33.71 -2.37
CA VAL A 1059 34.08 -33.66 -0.94
C VAL A 1059 35.35 -33.85 -0.12
N ARG A 1060 35.90 -32.74 0.39
CA ARG A 1060 37.02 -32.75 1.35
C ARG A 1060 36.63 -33.42 2.67
N HIS A 1061 36.91 -34.72 2.81
CA HIS A 1061 36.86 -35.40 4.10
C HIS A 1061 37.95 -34.90 5.06
N SER A 1062 37.54 -34.05 6.00
CA SER A 1062 38.32 -33.82 7.22
C SER A 1062 38.10 -34.98 8.18
N LYS A 1063 39.16 -35.72 8.52
CA LYS A 1063 39.09 -36.80 9.52
C LYS A 1063 38.70 -36.25 10.89
N ARG A 1064 37.68 -36.84 11.51
CA ARG A 1064 37.49 -36.78 12.98
C ARG A 1064 37.40 -38.20 13.51
N SER A 1065 38.24 -38.48 14.50
CA SER A 1065 38.33 -39.75 15.21
C SER A 1065 37.21 -39.94 16.21
N ASP A 1066 37.00 -41.18 16.62
CA ASP A 1066 35.97 -41.61 17.56
C ASP A 1066 36.01 -40.88 18.91
N SER A 1067 34.82 -40.59 19.45
CA SER A 1067 34.47 -40.96 20.83
C SER A 1067 32.98 -40.74 21.07
N SER A 1068 32.34 -41.78 21.58
CA SER A 1068 30.94 -41.76 22.02
C SER A 1068 30.74 -40.87 23.24
N THR A 1069 29.62 -40.16 23.33
CA THR A 1069 28.80 -40.18 24.55
C THR A 1069 27.36 -39.76 24.29
N VAL A 1070 26.44 -40.56 24.84
CA VAL A 1070 25.00 -40.30 24.90
C VAL A 1070 24.74 -39.06 25.77
N TRP A 1071 23.76 -38.24 25.38
CA TRP A 1071 23.13 -37.29 26.30
C TRP A 1071 21.60 -37.38 26.24
N GLN A 1072 21.00 -37.50 27.42
CA GLN A 1072 19.56 -37.42 27.64
C GLN A 1072 19.07 -35.97 27.61
N VAL A 1073 17.75 -35.85 27.43
CA VAL A 1073 16.92 -34.64 27.55
C VAL A 1073 17.03 -34.04 28.96
N PRO A 1074 17.05 -32.71 29.08
CA PRO A 1074 16.00 -31.99 29.82
C PRO A 1074 15.09 -31.15 28.91
#